data_AF-A0A6N2L679-F1
#
_entry.id   AF-A0A6N2L679-F1
#
_cell.length_a   1.000
_cell.length_b   1.000
_cell.length_c   1.000
_cell.angle_alpha   90.00
_cell.angle_beta   90.00
_cell.angle_gamma   90.00
#
_symmetry.space_group_name_H-M   'P 1'
#
loop_
_entity.id
_entity.type
_entity.pdbx_description
1 polymer ?
#
loop_
_entity_poly.entity_id
_entity_poly.type
_entity_poly.pdbx_seq_one_letter_code
_entity_poly.pdbx_strand_id
1 'polypeptide(L)'
;MPESSRSHAILMVHVKRSVRGRDSVLSSENGDNSLMVKSLKPPIVRKGKLVHRSEGHTLEEAKSINLSLSALGKCINALAENSAHVPVRDSKLTRLLRDSFGGTARTSLVITIGPSPRHRGETASTIMFGQRAMKVENMLKLKEEFDYKSLSRRLDQQLHKFIAEHERQQKAFEDEIKRVTMEAQNQISESERNYADALEKDKTNYQKEYMESIKKLEDKWMMNQQKHAGGENIPGLKDESSNAISNGKGSRVANMEELAEMKKKLQKETLLRKAAEGEVNILKSQLRRIEEALAKSDISKLQKMLEDEACQKEKLEGEIATLQSQLLQISFEADETARRIDKGGSEEVLGGLDSLMLQVRQPQINDSGNGEKAPIAKLFEQVGLQKILSLLEAEDADVRIHAVKVVANLAAEETNQEKIVEAGGLKSLLMLLRSSEDETIYRVAAGAIANLAMNETNQELIMAQGGIHLLSMTAGNAKDPQTLRMIAGAIANLCGNDKLQMKLRSEGGIKALLGMVRCRHPDVLAQVARGIANFAKCESRASTQGTKTGRSLLIEDGVLPWIVQNANNEASPIRRHIELALCHLAQHEVNAKDMISGGALRELVRVSRDCSREDTRTLAHRTLTSSPTFQAEMRRLRIDH
;
A
#
# COMPACT_ATOMS: atom_id res chain seq x y z
N MET A 1 14.25 61.55 -46.51
CA MET A 1 13.30 60.44 -46.29
C MET A 1 14.06 59.35 -45.56
N PRO A 2 13.63 58.85 -44.39
CA PRO A 2 14.30 57.70 -43.80
C PRO A 2 14.01 56.52 -44.73
N GLU A 3 15.03 56.05 -45.45
CA GLU A 3 14.95 54.80 -46.16
C GLU A 3 14.72 53.70 -45.13
N SER A 4 13.60 53.00 -45.27
CA SER A 4 13.23 51.87 -44.43
C SER A 4 14.40 50.89 -44.40
N SER A 5 15.09 50.79 -43.26
CA SER A 5 16.04 49.71 -43.02
C SER A 5 15.25 48.42 -43.13
N ARG A 6 15.50 47.65 -44.19
CA ARG A 6 14.82 46.39 -44.45
C ARG A 6 15.31 45.38 -43.40
N SER A 7 14.86 45.48 -42.16
CA SER A 7 15.27 44.57 -41.08
C SER A 7 14.12 44.35 -40.11
N HIS A 8 14.00 43.11 -39.62
CA HIS A 8 13.03 42.74 -38.60
C HIS A 8 13.66 42.92 -37.21
N ALA A 9 13.06 43.76 -36.36
CA ALA A 9 13.47 43.95 -34.98
C ALA A 9 12.43 43.32 -34.04
N ILE A 10 12.90 42.55 -33.05
CA ILE A 10 12.06 41.94 -32.02
C ILE A 10 12.47 42.52 -30.67
N LEU A 11 11.52 43.13 -29.97
CA LEU A 11 11.66 43.59 -28.59
C LEU A 11 10.79 42.71 -27.70
N MET A 12 11.40 42.07 -26.70
CA MET A 12 10.69 41.27 -25.69
C MET A 12 10.79 41.96 -24.34
N VAL A 13 9.63 42.22 -23.71
CA VAL A 13 9.54 42.84 -22.38
C VAL A 13 8.92 41.83 -21.42
N HIS A 14 9.66 41.45 -20.38
CA HIS A 14 9.14 40.59 -19.31
C HIS A 14 8.65 41.45 -18.14
N VAL A 15 7.34 41.40 -17.88
CA VAL A 15 6.72 42.11 -16.75
C VAL A 15 6.49 41.12 -15.61
N LYS A 16 7.09 41.36 -14.45
CA LYS A 16 6.83 40.58 -13.23
C LYS A 16 6.00 41.42 -12.27
N ARG A 17 4.83 40.92 -11.86
CA ARG A 17 4.02 41.52 -10.78
C ARG A 17 4.37 40.82 -9.47
N SER A 18 4.94 41.56 -8.52
CA SER A 18 5.02 41.09 -7.14
C SER A 18 3.65 41.32 -6.49
N VAL A 19 2.93 40.25 -6.17
CA VAL A 19 1.74 40.32 -5.32
C VAL A 19 2.23 40.34 -3.87
N ARG A 20 2.21 41.51 -3.23
CA ARG A 20 2.39 41.62 -1.78
C ARG A 20 1.03 41.38 -1.11
N GLY A 21 0.95 40.32 -0.30
CA GLY A 21 -0.02 40.23 0.80
C GLY A 21 -1.14 39.21 0.64
N ARG A 22 -0.95 38.05 1.27
CA ARG A 22 -1.83 37.55 2.33
C ARG A 22 -1.10 36.44 3.06
N ASP A 23 -0.46 36.81 4.16
CA ASP A 23 -0.18 36.01 5.36
C ASP A 23 0.60 36.94 6.31
N SER A 24 -0.16 37.86 6.91
CA SER A 24 0.24 38.58 8.12
C SER A 24 -0.80 38.25 9.17
N VAL A 25 -0.34 38.03 10.41
CA VAL A 25 -1.04 37.46 11.58
C VAL A 25 -0.83 35.94 11.59
N LEU A 26 0.17 35.38 12.28
CA LEU A 26 0.60 35.64 13.65
C LEU A 26 2.14 35.66 13.79
N SER A 27 2.62 36.74 14.36
CA SER A 27 3.95 36.91 14.93
C SER A 27 3.95 36.49 16.40
N SER A 28 4.85 35.61 16.82
CA SER A 28 5.66 35.84 18.04
C SER A 28 6.92 34.97 18.03
N GLU A 29 8.06 35.68 18.11
CA GLU A 29 9.26 35.35 18.89
C GLU A 29 9.89 33.95 18.77
N ASN A 30 10.96 33.84 17.98
CA ASN A 30 12.31 33.98 18.54
C ASN A 30 13.38 33.95 17.44
N GLY A 31 14.37 34.83 17.61
CA GLY A 31 15.36 35.20 16.61
C GLY A 31 16.31 34.08 16.21
N ASP A 32 16.80 34.17 14.96
CA ASP A 32 18.18 34.58 14.78
C ASP A 32 18.36 35.16 13.37
N ASN A 33 18.95 36.36 13.32
CA ASN A 33 19.27 37.09 12.11
C ASN A 33 20.67 36.67 11.68
N SER A 34 20.79 35.89 10.60
CA SER A 34 22.09 35.68 9.99
C SER A 34 22.01 35.38 8.49
N LEU A 35 22.45 36.38 7.72
CA LEU A 35 23.14 36.27 6.44
C LEU A 35 22.27 35.76 5.25
N MET A 36 22.17 36.44 4.11
CA MET A 36 23.25 37.09 3.40
C MET A 36 22.63 37.97 2.31
N VAL A 37 22.93 39.27 2.34
CA VAL A 37 22.74 40.19 1.23
C VAL A 37 23.60 39.69 0.07
N LYS A 38 23.01 38.98 -0.90
CA LYS A 38 23.62 38.79 -2.22
C LYS A 38 22.93 39.70 -3.21
N SER A 39 23.61 40.83 -3.41
CA SER A 39 23.50 41.74 -4.56
C SER A 39 23.09 40.99 -5.83
N LEU A 40 21.81 41.12 -6.20
CA LEU A 40 21.32 40.69 -7.50
C LEU A 40 21.70 41.79 -8.49
N LYS A 41 22.73 41.51 -9.29
CA LYS A 41 23.19 42.32 -10.42
C LYS A 41 22.00 42.78 -11.28
N PRO A 42 22.02 44.01 -11.83
CA PRO A 42 20.99 44.46 -12.75
C PRO A 42 20.91 43.52 -13.97
N PRO A 43 19.72 43.30 -14.55
CA PRO A 43 19.54 42.34 -15.62
C PRO A 43 20.32 42.75 -16.86
N ILE A 44 21.01 41.77 -17.44
CA ILE A 44 21.75 41.89 -18.69
C ILE A 44 20.76 42.21 -19.81
N VAL A 45 20.87 43.41 -20.38
CA VAL A 45 20.23 43.74 -21.66
C VAL A 45 20.98 42.99 -22.76
N ARG A 46 20.45 41.84 -23.19
CA ARG A 46 20.93 41.21 -24.43
C ARG A 46 20.38 42.01 -25.63
N LYS A 47 21.13 43.03 -26.06
CA LYS A 47 20.93 43.65 -27.38
C LYS A 47 21.45 42.70 -28.46
N GLY A 48 20.57 41.90 -29.06
CA GLY A 48 20.86 41.25 -30.33
C GLY A 48 20.67 42.26 -31.46
N LYS A 49 21.75 42.95 -31.87
CA LYS A 49 21.72 43.83 -33.05
C LYS A 49 22.14 42.98 -34.26
N LEU A 50 21.21 42.60 -35.12
CA LEU A 50 21.57 42.14 -36.47
C LEU A 50 21.91 43.38 -37.29
N VAL A 51 23.20 43.75 -37.30
CA VAL A 51 23.74 44.76 -38.20
C VAL A 51 24.69 44.04 -39.14
N HIS A 52 24.26 43.82 -40.37
CA HIS A 52 25.20 43.69 -41.48
C HIS A 52 25.15 45.00 -42.26
N ARG A 53 26.18 45.83 -42.07
CA ARG A 53 26.52 46.89 -43.02
C ARG A 53 27.73 46.41 -43.79
N SER A 54 27.52 45.94 -45.01
CA SER A 54 28.58 45.80 -46.00
C SER A 54 27.94 45.83 -47.39
N GLU A 55 28.37 46.81 -48.17
CA GLU A 55 27.89 47.16 -49.50
C GLU A 55 28.20 46.01 -50.47
N GLY A 56 27.19 45.20 -50.80
CA GLY A 56 27.31 44.04 -51.69
C GLY A 56 26.24 42.95 -51.51
N HIS A 57 25.61 42.86 -50.33
CA HIS A 57 24.61 41.82 -49.98
C HIS A 57 23.13 42.24 -50.13
N THR A 58 22.84 43.42 -50.69
CA THR A 58 21.49 44.00 -50.71
C THR A 58 20.43 43.14 -51.39
N LEU A 59 20.82 42.30 -52.37
CA LEU A 59 19.90 41.41 -53.07
C LEU A 59 19.55 40.15 -52.25
N GLU A 60 20.51 39.55 -51.57
CA GLU A 60 20.31 38.37 -50.72
C GLU A 60 19.59 38.71 -49.41
N GLU A 61 19.88 39.90 -48.86
CA GLU A 61 19.15 40.47 -47.74
C GLU A 61 17.68 40.74 -48.13
N ALA A 62 17.45 41.41 -49.27
CA ALA A 62 16.10 41.64 -49.78
C ALA A 62 15.33 40.34 -50.06
N LYS A 63 16.00 39.31 -50.60
CA LYS A 63 15.41 37.97 -50.79
C LYS A 63 15.03 37.33 -49.45
N SER A 64 15.89 37.41 -48.44
CA SER A 64 15.65 36.79 -47.13
C SER A 64 14.48 37.44 -46.38
N ILE A 65 14.32 38.76 -46.51
CA ILE A 65 13.23 39.52 -45.89
C ILE A 65 11.91 39.20 -46.57
N ASN A 66 11.87 39.24 -47.90
CA ASN A 66 10.67 38.90 -48.67
C ASN A 66 10.29 37.43 -48.48
N LEU A 67 11.25 36.53 -48.30
CA LEU A 67 11.00 35.13 -47.96
C LEU A 67 10.31 34.99 -46.60
N SER A 68 10.81 35.69 -45.57
CA SER A 68 10.21 35.64 -44.23
C SER A 68 8.81 36.26 -44.15
N LEU A 69 8.56 37.35 -44.89
CA LEU A 69 7.23 37.96 -45.00
C LEU A 69 6.25 37.10 -45.82
N SER A 70 6.74 36.45 -46.89
CA SER A 70 5.93 35.52 -47.67
C SER A 70 5.55 34.28 -46.86
N ALA A 71 6.49 33.74 -46.08
CA ALA A 71 6.25 32.63 -45.16
C ALA A 71 5.21 33.02 -44.09
N LEU A 72 5.31 34.25 -43.54
CA LEU A 72 4.31 34.77 -42.60
C LEU A 72 2.93 34.92 -43.26
N GLY A 73 2.87 35.40 -44.51
CA GLY A 73 1.65 35.46 -45.31
C GLY A 73 0.99 34.10 -45.49
N LYS A 74 1.77 33.06 -45.80
CA LYS A 74 1.28 31.67 -45.92
C LYS A 74 0.74 31.15 -44.59
N CYS A 75 1.46 31.40 -43.48
CA CYS A 75 1.02 30.98 -42.15
C CYS A 75 -0.32 31.63 -41.77
N ILE A 76 -0.45 32.94 -41.97
CA ILE A 76 -1.68 33.67 -41.66
C ILE A 76 -2.84 33.22 -42.55
N ASN A 77 -2.60 32.93 -43.84
CA ASN A 77 -3.65 32.40 -44.71
C ASN A 77 -4.12 31.02 -44.25
N ALA A 78 -3.19 30.10 -43.97
CA ALA A 78 -3.50 28.77 -43.47
C ALA A 78 -4.26 28.82 -42.13
N LEU A 79 -3.88 29.73 -41.23
CA LEU A 79 -4.56 29.94 -39.96
C LEU A 79 -5.96 30.54 -40.15
N ALA A 80 -6.12 31.53 -41.05
CA ALA A 80 -7.41 32.16 -41.34
C ALA A 80 -8.42 31.19 -42.02
N GLU A 81 -7.92 30.15 -42.68
CA GLU A 81 -8.71 29.10 -43.35
C GLU A 81 -8.88 27.84 -42.46
N ASN A 82 -8.40 27.84 -41.21
CA ASN A 82 -8.40 26.68 -40.32
C ASN A 82 -7.75 25.42 -40.94
N SER A 83 -6.69 25.60 -41.72
CA SER A 83 -5.93 24.50 -42.32
C SER A 83 -5.33 23.60 -41.22
N ALA A 84 -5.42 22.28 -41.43
CA ALA A 84 -4.83 21.28 -40.53
C ALA A 84 -3.30 21.41 -40.42
N HIS A 85 -2.64 21.94 -41.46
CA HIS A 85 -1.20 22.20 -41.46
C HIS A 85 -0.92 23.69 -41.67
N VAL A 86 -0.15 24.27 -40.74
CA VAL A 86 0.34 25.66 -40.84
C VAL A 86 1.88 25.61 -40.94
N PRO A 87 2.48 26.17 -42.01
CA PRO A 87 3.91 26.04 -42.29
C PRO A 87 4.77 27.01 -41.46
N VAL A 88 4.59 27.00 -40.14
CA VAL A 88 5.27 27.92 -39.20
C VAL A 88 6.80 27.75 -39.23
N ARG A 89 7.29 26.60 -39.71
CA ARG A 89 8.71 26.28 -39.79
C ARG A 89 9.43 26.93 -40.98
N ASP A 90 8.72 27.49 -41.96
CA ASP A 90 9.29 28.01 -43.21
C ASP A 90 10.25 29.19 -43.02
N SER A 91 10.16 29.93 -41.90
CA SER A 91 11.11 30.99 -41.57
C SER A 91 11.43 31.05 -40.07
N LYS A 92 12.57 31.62 -39.70
CA LYS A 92 12.90 31.88 -38.29
C LYS A 92 11.89 32.83 -37.64
N LEU A 93 11.40 33.81 -38.40
CA LEU A 93 10.42 34.80 -37.93
C LEU A 93 9.08 34.13 -37.57
N THR A 94 8.56 33.27 -38.44
CA THR A 94 7.29 32.55 -38.20
C THR A 94 7.41 31.61 -37.00
N ARG A 95 8.57 30.98 -36.77
CA ARG A 95 8.81 30.17 -35.56
C ARG A 95 8.77 30.98 -34.28
N LEU A 96 9.37 32.18 -34.28
CA LEU A 96 9.38 33.08 -33.13
C LEU A 96 7.98 33.67 -32.85
N LEU A 97 7.22 33.95 -33.91
CA LEU A 97 5.87 34.52 -33.82
C LEU A 97 4.76 33.46 -33.74
N ARG A 98 5.09 32.16 -33.68
CA ARG A 98 4.12 31.07 -33.59
C ARG A 98 3.12 31.30 -32.45
N ASP A 99 3.63 31.67 -31.29
CA ASP A 99 2.78 31.86 -30.12
C ASP A 99 1.92 33.13 -30.24
N SER A 100 2.30 34.05 -31.14
CA SER A 100 1.55 35.27 -31.49
C SER A 100 0.41 35.02 -32.49
N PHE A 101 0.52 34.07 -33.42
CA PHE A 101 -0.55 33.78 -34.39
C PHE A 101 -0.77 32.26 -34.46
N GLY A 102 -1.92 31.79 -33.96
CA GLY A 102 -2.26 30.37 -33.75
C GLY A 102 -1.85 29.80 -32.38
N GLY A 103 -1.40 30.65 -31.44
CA GLY A 103 -0.86 30.25 -30.14
C GLY A 103 -1.62 30.81 -28.94
N THR A 104 -0.90 31.05 -27.83
CA THR A 104 -1.48 31.44 -26.53
C THR A 104 -1.40 32.93 -26.22
N ALA A 105 -0.86 33.77 -27.12
CA ALA A 105 -0.72 35.20 -26.88
C ALA A 105 -1.98 35.98 -27.28
N ARG A 106 -2.23 37.11 -26.59
CA ARG A 106 -3.12 38.15 -27.10
C ARG A 106 -2.34 39.01 -28.09
N THR A 107 -2.76 39.01 -29.35
CA THR A 107 -1.98 39.61 -30.43
C THR A 107 -2.69 40.82 -31.04
N SER A 108 -1.92 41.87 -31.31
CA SER A 108 -2.38 43.06 -32.01
C SER A 108 -1.42 43.35 -33.15
N LEU A 109 -1.97 43.52 -34.35
CA LEU A 109 -1.21 43.78 -35.56
C LEU A 109 -1.49 45.21 -36.03
N VAL A 110 -0.44 45.99 -36.23
CA VAL A 110 -0.52 47.34 -36.81
C VAL A 110 0.01 47.27 -38.23
N ILE A 111 -0.84 47.62 -39.20
CA ILE A 111 -0.47 47.72 -40.62
C ILE A 111 -0.24 49.18 -41.00
N THR A 112 0.81 49.43 -41.78
CA THR A 112 1.16 50.78 -42.27
C THR A 112 0.96 50.84 -43.78
N ILE A 113 0.30 51.89 -44.27
CA ILE A 113 -0.04 52.06 -45.69
C ILE A 113 0.52 53.36 -46.26
N GLY A 114 0.78 53.37 -47.56
CA GLY A 114 1.24 54.57 -48.27
C GLY A 114 0.06 55.32 -48.89
N PRO A 115 -0.21 56.59 -48.54
CA PRO A 115 -1.38 57.32 -49.06
C PRO A 115 -1.26 57.77 -50.52
N SER A 116 -0.10 57.56 -51.17
CA SER A 116 0.15 57.99 -52.55
C SER A 116 -0.41 56.99 -53.57
N PRO A 117 -0.99 57.43 -54.70
CA PRO A 117 -1.44 56.57 -55.79
C PRO A 117 -0.33 55.64 -56.34
N ARG A 118 0.93 56.04 -56.21
CA ARG A 118 2.09 55.23 -56.64
C ARG A 118 2.25 53.94 -55.82
N HIS A 119 1.70 53.90 -54.60
CA HIS A 119 1.75 52.74 -53.70
C HIS A 119 0.42 51.98 -53.66
N ARG A 120 -0.48 52.20 -54.63
CA ARG A 120 -1.83 51.60 -54.64
C ARG A 120 -1.78 50.07 -54.56
N GLY A 121 -0.90 49.43 -55.32
CA GLY A 121 -0.75 47.97 -55.33
C GLY A 121 -0.30 47.42 -53.97
N GLU A 122 0.79 47.97 -53.41
CA GLU A 122 1.31 47.56 -52.11
C GLU A 122 0.31 47.84 -50.97
N THR A 123 -0.34 48.99 -50.99
CA THR A 123 -1.37 49.37 -50.01
C THR A 123 -2.53 48.40 -50.01
N ALA A 124 -3.02 48.01 -51.20
CA ALA A 124 -4.07 47.00 -51.31
C ALA A 124 -3.61 45.65 -50.74
N SER A 125 -2.40 45.19 -51.08
CA SER A 125 -1.83 43.94 -50.56
C SER A 125 -1.70 43.93 -49.03
N THR A 126 -1.23 45.03 -48.43
CA THR A 126 -1.10 45.18 -46.98
C THR A 126 -2.46 45.18 -46.27
N ILE A 127 -3.48 45.82 -46.83
CA ILE A 127 -4.85 45.81 -46.26
C ILE A 127 -5.44 44.39 -46.33
N MET A 128 -5.32 43.71 -47.47
CA MET A 128 -5.80 42.34 -47.63
C MET A 128 -5.11 41.37 -46.67
N PHE A 129 -3.82 41.58 -46.41
CA PHE A 129 -3.09 40.83 -45.38
C PHE A 129 -3.67 41.08 -43.98
N GLY A 130 -3.91 42.34 -43.61
CA GLY A 130 -4.53 42.70 -42.34
C GLY A 130 -5.92 42.06 -42.16
N GLN A 131 -6.76 42.09 -43.20
CA GLN A 131 -8.08 41.46 -43.17
C GLN A 131 -8.03 39.95 -42.96
N ARG A 132 -7.05 39.25 -43.53
CA ARG A 132 -6.84 37.82 -43.26
C ARG A 132 -6.35 37.57 -41.84
N ALA A 133 -5.41 38.38 -41.37
CA ALA A 133 -4.87 38.27 -40.01
C ALA A 133 -5.95 38.46 -38.93
N MET A 134 -6.97 39.28 -39.18
CA MET A 134 -8.11 39.45 -38.27
C MET A 134 -8.96 38.19 -38.07
N LYS A 135 -8.93 37.23 -39.01
CA LYS A 135 -9.68 35.97 -38.91
C LYS A 135 -8.96 34.89 -38.10
N VAL A 136 -7.72 35.13 -37.69
CA VAL A 136 -6.91 34.16 -36.94
C VAL A 136 -7.34 34.17 -35.48
N GLU A 137 -7.78 33.02 -34.98
CA GLU A 137 -8.17 32.83 -33.58
C GLU A 137 -7.01 32.23 -32.76
N ASN A 138 -6.68 32.85 -31.62
CA ASN A 138 -5.68 32.34 -30.68
C ASN A 138 -6.34 31.69 -29.47
N MET A 139 -5.82 30.54 -29.05
CA MET A 139 -6.30 29.81 -27.88
C MET A 139 -5.48 30.18 -26.64
N LEU A 140 -5.99 31.11 -25.83
CA LEU A 140 -5.37 31.51 -24.56
C LEU A 140 -5.29 30.31 -23.60
N LYS A 141 -4.07 29.79 -23.36
CA LYS A 141 -3.79 28.84 -22.28
C LYS A 141 -2.91 29.52 -21.24
N LEU A 142 -3.39 29.65 -20.01
CA LEU A 142 -2.58 30.12 -18.88
C LEU A 142 -1.48 29.09 -18.63
N LYS A 143 -0.24 29.46 -18.94
CA LYS A 143 0.93 28.61 -18.70
C LYS A 143 1.44 28.92 -17.30
N GLU A 144 0.99 28.17 -16.30
CA GLU A 144 1.58 28.22 -14.96
C GLU A 144 2.95 27.53 -15.04
N GLU A 145 4.03 28.31 -15.06
CA GLU A 145 5.38 27.78 -14.88
C GLU A 145 5.60 27.53 -13.39
N PHE A 146 5.47 26.27 -12.96
CA PHE A 146 5.81 25.85 -11.59
C PHE A 146 7.34 25.87 -11.40
N ASP A 147 7.85 26.62 -10.42
CA ASP A 147 9.26 26.62 -10.04
C ASP A 147 9.57 25.40 -9.16
N TYR A 148 9.80 24.26 -9.82
CA TYR A 148 10.15 22.98 -9.19
C TYR A 148 11.35 23.07 -8.24
N LYS A 149 12.27 24.02 -8.47
CA LYS A 149 13.46 24.20 -7.62
C LYS A 149 13.10 24.82 -6.27
N SER A 150 12.18 25.78 -6.27
CA SER A 150 11.65 26.36 -5.03
C SER A 150 10.79 25.36 -4.25
N LEU A 151 10.04 24.51 -4.96
CA LEU A 151 9.21 23.46 -4.36
C LEU A 151 10.06 22.35 -3.74
N SER A 152 11.05 21.83 -4.46
CA SER A 152 12.00 20.83 -3.95
C SER A 152 12.69 21.32 -2.67
N ARG A 153 13.18 22.57 -2.65
CA ARG A 153 13.81 23.12 -1.44
C ARG A 153 12.85 23.21 -0.25
N ARG A 154 11.56 23.47 -0.48
CA ARG A 154 10.55 23.53 0.57
C ARG A 154 10.22 22.13 1.11
N LEU A 155 10.10 21.15 0.22
CA LEU A 155 9.88 19.76 0.58
C LEU A 155 11.06 19.19 1.37
N ASP A 156 12.30 19.47 0.97
CA ASP A 156 13.50 19.06 1.70
C ASP A 156 13.52 19.65 3.12
N GLN A 157 13.13 20.91 3.28
CA GLN A 157 13.03 21.55 4.58
C GLN A 157 11.92 20.94 5.46
N GLN A 158 10.81 20.52 4.87
CA GLN A 158 9.74 19.83 5.61
C GLN A 158 10.16 18.41 6.00
N LEU A 159 10.83 17.69 5.10
CA LEU A 159 11.34 16.34 5.35
C LEU A 159 12.34 16.34 6.52
N HIS A 160 13.29 17.27 6.54
CA HIS A 160 14.23 17.41 7.66
C HIS A 160 13.55 17.71 9.00
N LYS A 161 12.46 18.50 9.01
CA LYS A 161 11.69 18.76 10.22
C LYS A 161 10.97 17.51 10.72
N PHE A 162 10.35 16.74 9.82
CA PHE A 162 9.67 15.50 10.18
C PHE A 162 10.64 14.44 10.72
N ILE A 163 11.82 14.29 10.11
CA ILE A 163 12.85 13.37 10.60
C ILE A 163 13.27 13.74 12.03
N ALA A 164 13.58 15.01 12.26
CA ALA A 164 14.02 15.47 13.59
C ALA A 164 12.93 15.30 14.66
N GLU A 165 11.66 15.51 14.31
CA GLU A 165 10.54 15.29 15.24
C GLU A 165 10.34 13.80 15.54
N HIS A 166 10.44 12.94 14.52
CA HIS A 166 10.33 11.49 14.69
C HIS A 166 11.46 10.93 15.58
N GLU A 167 12.70 11.37 15.37
CA GLU A 167 13.84 10.99 16.23
C GLU A 167 13.63 11.40 17.69
N ARG A 168 13.01 12.57 17.94
CA ARG A 168 12.66 13.01 19.31
C ARG A 168 11.60 12.14 19.94
N GLN A 169 10.55 11.80 19.19
CA GLN A 169 9.48 10.93 19.68
C GLN A 169 10.00 9.53 20.00
N GLN A 170 10.81 8.95 19.11
CA GLN A 170 11.41 7.63 19.31
C GLN A 170 12.28 7.59 20.56
N LYS A 171 13.10 8.64 20.79
CA LYS A 171 13.88 8.76 22.02
C LYS A 171 13.02 8.88 23.28
N ALA A 172 11.94 9.66 23.22
CA ALA A 172 11.00 9.79 24.34
C ALA A 172 10.32 8.45 24.69
N PHE A 173 9.95 7.66 23.68
CA PHE A 173 9.41 6.32 23.89
C PHE A 173 10.44 5.36 24.49
N GLU A 174 11.70 5.37 24.02
CA GLU A 174 12.76 4.55 24.62
C GLU A 174 13.01 4.89 26.10
N ASP A 175 13.00 6.18 26.45
CA ASP A 175 13.19 6.62 27.83
C ASP A 175 12.00 6.22 28.72
N GLU A 176 10.78 6.21 28.18
CA GLU A 176 9.58 5.73 28.89
C GLU A 176 9.61 4.22 29.13
N ILE A 177 10.00 3.43 28.11
CA ILE A 177 10.16 1.98 28.24
C ILE A 177 11.19 1.65 29.32
N LYS A 178 12.33 2.37 29.37
CA LYS A 178 13.34 2.19 30.42
C LYS A 178 12.78 2.49 31.81
N ARG A 179 11.98 3.56 31.95
CA ARG A 179 11.31 3.90 33.21
C ARG A 179 10.38 2.77 33.68
N VAL A 180 9.45 2.34 32.82
CA VAL A 180 8.48 1.29 33.15
C VAL A 180 9.18 -0.02 33.49
N THR A 181 10.23 -0.39 32.74
CA THR A 181 11.02 -1.59 33.01
C THR A 181 11.69 -1.53 34.38
N MET A 182 12.27 -0.38 34.72
CA MET A 182 12.93 -0.19 36.02
C MET A 182 11.94 -0.22 37.18
N GLU A 183 10.74 0.36 37.01
CA GLU A 183 9.68 0.31 38.01
C GLU A 183 9.15 -1.11 38.22
N ALA A 184 8.91 -1.85 37.14
CA ALA A 184 8.51 -3.26 37.20
C ALA A 184 9.57 -4.12 37.91
N GLN A 185 10.85 -3.91 37.61
CA GLN A 185 11.94 -4.64 38.26
C GLN A 185 11.99 -4.36 39.77
N ASN A 186 11.80 -3.10 40.17
CA ASN A 186 11.77 -2.73 41.58
C ASN A 186 10.58 -3.38 42.32
N GLN A 187 9.39 -3.39 41.71
CA GLN A 187 8.20 -4.03 42.30
C GLN A 187 8.36 -5.55 42.44
N ILE A 188 9.00 -6.20 41.46
CA ILE A 188 9.33 -7.63 41.53
C ILE A 188 10.29 -7.87 42.70
N SER A 189 11.39 -7.10 42.78
CA SER A 189 12.37 -7.25 43.87
C SER A 189 11.78 -6.98 45.26
N GLU A 190 10.86 -6.03 45.39
CA GLU A 190 10.16 -5.77 46.66
C GLU A 190 9.23 -6.94 47.03
N SER A 191 8.49 -7.48 46.05
CA SER A 191 7.62 -8.64 46.24
C SER A 191 8.40 -9.90 46.64
N GLU A 192 9.56 -10.12 46.02
CA GLU A 192 10.47 -11.23 46.35
C GLU A 192 11.01 -11.13 47.78
N ARG A 193 11.42 -9.94 48.22
CA ARG A 193 11.86 -9.70 49.60
C ARG A 193 10.74 -9.96 50.60
N ASN A 194 9.55 -9.41 50.35
CA ASN A 194 8.40 -9.61 51.23
C ASN A 194 8.03 -11.08 51.36
N TYR A 195 8.12 -11.85 50.27
CA TYR A 195 7.88 -13.29 50.30
C TYR A 195 8.97 -14.05 51.09
N ALA A 196 10.24 -13.67 50.94
CA ALA A 196 11.34 -14.26 51.69
C ALA A 196 11.20 -14.03 53.21
N ASP A 197 10.86 -12.80 53.61
CA ASP A 197 10.65 -12.43 55.02
C ASP A 197 9.47 -13.19 55.63
N ALA A 198 8.37 -13.35 54.89
CA ALA A 198 7.22 -14.13 55.32
C ALA A 198 7.58 -15.61 55.54
N LEU A 199 8.35 -16.20 54.62
CA LEU A 199 8.79 -17.59 54.72
C LEU A 199 9.72 -17.82 55.93
N GLU A 200 10.62 -16.88 56.22
CA GLU A 200 11.50 -16.95 57.39
C GLU A 200 10.71 -16.84 58.70
N LYS A 201 9.71 -15.96 58.75
CA LYS A 201 8.80 -15.84 59.89
C LYS A 201 8.03 -17.14 60.15
N ASP A 202 7.50 -17.78 59.11
CA ASP A 202 6.82 -19.06 59.27
C ASP A 202 7.77 -20.16 59.76
N LYS A 203 9.00 -20.20 59.22
CA LYS A 203 10.03 -21.15 59.67
C LYS A 203 10.35 -20.99 61.16
N THR A 204 10.49 -19.76 61.66
CA THR A 204 10.75 -19.51 63.08
C THR A 204 9.55 -19.86 63.96
N ASN A 205 8.33 -19.60 63.50
CA ASN A 205 7.11 -20.03 64.20
C ASN A 205 7.05 -21.56 64.33
N TYR A 206 7.27 -22.31 63.25
CA TYR A 206 7.31 -23.76 63.29
C TYR A 206 8.40 -24.29 64.22
N GLN A 207 9.59 -23.68 64.22
CA GLN A 207 10.67 -24.06 65.14
C GLN A 207 10.28 -23.84 66.61
N LYS A 208 9.60 -22.73 66.91
CA LYS A 208 9.13 -22.42 68.26
C LYS A 208 8.06 -23.42 68.72
N GLU A 209 7.06 -23.72 67.89
CA GLU A 209 6.01 -24.70 68.18
C GLU A 209 6.58 -26.11 68.40
N TYR A 210 7.59 -26.49 67.61
CA TYR A 210 8.29 -27.75 67.77
C TYR A 210 9.05 -27.82 69.10
N MET A 211 9.75 -26.75 69.48
CA MET A 211 10.50 -26.65 70.74
C MET A 211 9.56 -26.67 71.96
N GLU A 212 8.42 -25.98 71.89
CA GLU A 212 7.39 -26.03 72.94
C GLU A 212 6.79 -27.44 73.09
N SER A 213 6.63 -28.16 71.98
CA SER A 213 6.14 -29.55 72.00
C SER A 213 7.15 -30.51 72.62
N ILE A 214 8.45 -30.34 72.35
CA ILE A 214 9.53 -31.08 73.01
C ILE A 214 9.53 -30.81 74.52
N LYS A 215 9.48 -29.54 74.94
CA LYS A 215 9.46 -29.18 76.36
C LYS A 215 8.27 -29.81 77.10
N LYS A 216 7.07 -29.81 76.50
CA LYS A 216 5.90 -30.49 77.05
C LYS A 216 6.09 -32.01 77.19
N LEU A 217 6.88 -32.64 76.32
CA LEU A 217 7.21 -34.07 76.41
C LEU A 217 8.24 -34.32 77.52
N GLU A 218 9.24 -33.46 77.66
CA GLU A 218 10.24 -33.52 78.74
C GLU A 218 9.61 -33.34 80.13
N ASP A 219 8.73 -32.34 80.29
CA ASP A 219 8.00 -32.11 81.55
C ASP A 219 7.16 -33.33 81.94
N LYS A 220 6.51 -33.98 80.97
CA LYS A 220 5.76 -35.23 81.18
C LYS A 220 6.66 -36.40 81.55
N TRP A 221 7.86 -36.48 80.97
CA TRP A 221 8.83 -37.53 81.29
C TRP A 221 9.39 -37.37 82.72
N MET A 222 9.70 -36.14 83.14
CA MET A 222 10.14 -35.83 84.51
C MET A 222 9.08 -36.16 85.56
N MET A 223 7.81 -35.83 85.29
CA MET A 223 6.68 -36.17 86.17
C MET A 223 6.46 -37.68 86.29
N ASN A 224 6.78 -38.46 85.25
CA ASN A 224 6.74 -39.92 85.30
C ASN A 224 7.92 -40.52 86.09
N GLN A 225 9.13 -39.94 86.00
CA GLN A 225 10.27 -40.38 86.83
C GLN A 225 10.06 -40.12 88.33
N GLN A 226 9.48 -38.97 88.71
CA GLN A 226 9.18 -38.65 90.11
C GLN A 226 8.15 -39.60 90.74
N LYS A 227 7.28 -40.22 89.94
CA LYS A 227 6.38 -41.29 90.42
C LYS A 227 7.08 -42.62 90.70
N HIS A 228 8.28 -42.83 90.15
CA HIS A 228 9.07 -44.05 90.38
C HIS A 228 10.12 -43.93 91.49
N ALA A 229 10.35 -42.73 92.05
CA ALA A 229 11.38 -42.48 93.07
C ALA A 229 10.88 -42.49 94.54
N GLY A 230 9.73 -43.14 94.80
CA GLY A 230 9.09 -43.20 96.12
C GLY A 230 9.26 -44.54 96.87
N GLY A 231 10.38 -45.24 96.71
CA GLY A 231 10.61 -46.55 97.34
C GLY A 231 12.07 -46.81 97.72
N GLU A 232 12.39 -46.42 98.95
CA GLU A 232 13.41 -46.98 99.88
C GLU A 232 14.92 -46.73 99.68
N ASN A 233 15.52 -46.31 100.80
CA ASN A 233 16.91 -45.95 101.08
C ASN A 233 17.77 -47.18 101.51
N ILE A 234 19.00 -47.28 100.96
CA ILE A 234 20.37 -47.37 101.60
C ILE A 234 20.49 -48.10 102.97
N PRO A 235 21.54 -48.91 103.33
CA PRO A 235 22.97 -48.85 102.91
C PRO A 235 23.73 -50.20 102.73
N GLY A 236 24.97 -50.13 102.21
CA GLY A 236 26.01 -51.08 102.68
C GLY A 236 27.12 -51.42 101.68
N LEU A 237 28.26 -50.76 101.85
CA LEU A 237 29.59 -51.10 101.33
C LEU A 237 29.99 -52.59 101.51
N LYS A 238 30.47 -53.21 100.42
CA LYS A 238 31.72 -54.00 100.27
C LYS A 238 31.58 -55.32 99.48
N ASP A 239 32.58 -55.48 98.62
CA ASP A 239 33.29 -56.69 98.20
C ASP A 239 32.60 -57.83 97.43
N GLU A 240 33.31 -58.14 96.34
CA GLU A 240 33.57 -59.44 95.72
C GLU A 240 32.40 -60.27 95.13
N SER A 241 32.50 -60.42 93.81
CA SER A 241 32.39 -61.68 93.06
C SER A 241 31.66 -62.84 93.76
N SER A 242 30.44 -63.15 93.32
CA SER A 242 30.10 -64.45 92.70
C SER A 242 28.58 -64.65 92.58
N ASN A 243 28.23 -65.27 91.45
CA ASN A 243 27.13 -66.22 91.24
C ASN A 243 25.67 -65.93 91.68
N ALA A 244 24.83 -66.07 90.65
CA ALA A 244 23.64 -66.91 90.58
C ALA A 244 22.26 -66.33 90.99
N ILE A 245 21.49 -66.03 89.94
CA ILE A 245 20.14 -66.55 89.64
C ILE A 245 19.13 -66.54 90.81
N SER A 246 18.20 -65.58 90.78
CA SER A 246 16.78 -65.82 90.43
C SER A 246 15.91 -64.60 90.78
N ASN A 247 14.74 -64.53 90.14
CA ASN A 247 13.61 -63.62 90.36
C ASN A 247 13.60 -62.28 89.60
N GLY A 248 12.78 -62.23 88.54
CA GLY A 248 12.43 -60.99 87.84
C GLY A 248 11.34 -61.14 86.78
N LYS A 249 10.36 -62.04 86.95
CA LYS A 249 9.23 -62.21 86.00
C LYS A 249 8.29 -60.98 85.91
N GLY A 250 8.41 -59.98 86.79
CA GLY A 250 7.57 -58.77 86.78
C GLY A 250 8.03 -57.65 85.85
N SER A 251 9.32 -57.58 85.51
CA SER A 251 9.87 -56.48 84.69
C SER A 251 9.59 -56.62 83.19
N ARG A 252 9.33 -57.86 82.72
CA ARG A 252 9.09 -58.13 81.29
C ARG A 252 7.68 -57.77 80.81
N VAL A 253 6.69 -57.66 81.70
CA VAL A 253 5.30 -57.35 81.33
C VAL A 253 5.08 -55.84 81.21
N ALA A 254 5.59 -55.04 82.15
CA ALA A 254 5.52 -53.57 82.08
C ALA A 254 6.25 -53.01 80.85
N ASN A 255 7.43 -53.56 80.52
CA ASN A 255 8.17 -53.19 79.31
C ASN A 255 7.47 -53.63 78.01
N MET A 256 6.59 -54.64 78.04
CA MET A 256 5.84 -55.07 76.86
C MET A 256 4.63 -54.16 76.59
N GLU A 257 4.03 -53.64 77.66
CA GLU A 257 2.84 -52.78 77.60
C GLU A 257 3.20 -51.34 77.20
N GLU A 258 4.30 -50.80 77.73
CA GLU A 258 4.88 -49.52 77.28
C GLU A 258 5.35 -49.58 75.81
N LEU A 259 5.97 -50.70 75.41
CA LEU A 259 6.39 -50.91 74.02
C LEU A 259 5.17 -51.02 73.09
N ALA A 260 4.08 -51.65 73.53
CA ALA A 260 2.84 -51.74 72.76
C ALA A 260 2.16 -50.37 72.61
N GLU A 261 2.16 -49.55 73.67
CA GLU A 261 1.59 -48.21 73.64
C GLU A 261 2.41 -47.25 72.76
N MET A 262 3.74 -47.37 72.82
CA MET A 262 4.65 -46.63 71.94
C MET A 262 4.49 -47.04 70.47
N LYS A 263 4.29 -48.34 70.19
CA LYS A 263 4.00 -48.85 68.83
C LYS A 263 2.67 -48.30 68.29
N LYS A 264 1.66 -48.16 69.15
CA LYS A 264 0.34 -47.60 68.79
C LYS A 264 0.42 -46.10 68.50
N LYS A 265 1.18 -45.34 69.30
CA LYS A 265 1.46 -43.92 69.02
C LYS A 265 2.26 -43.74 67.73
N LEU A 266 3.26 -44.57 67.49
CA LEU A 266 4.07 -44.55 66.26
C LEU A 266 3.21 -44.84 65.02
N GLN A 267 2.29 -45.82 65.09
CA GLN A 267 1.35 -46.11 64.00
C GLN A 267 0.41 -44.93 63.73
N LYS A 268 -0.10 -44.27 64.78
CA LYS A 268 -0.94 -43.07 64.63
C LYS A 268 -0.18 -41.92 63.99
N GLU A 269 1.06 -41.68 64.41
CA GLU A 269 1.94 -40.65 63.82
C GLU A 269 2.29 -40.97 62.36
N THR A 270 2.51 -42.24 62.03
CA THR A 270 2.78 -42.68 60.66
C THR A 270 1.57 -42.47 59.74
N LEU A 271 0.36 -42.69 60.26
CA LEU A 271 -0.88 -42.42 59.53
C LEU A 271 -1.10 -40.92 59.30
N LEU A 272 -0.83 -40.08 60.31
CA LEU A 272 -0.91 -38.62 60.18
C LEU A 272 0.13 -38.08 59.18
N ARG A 273 1.36 -38.60 59.20
CA ARG A 273 2.38 -38.28 58.18
C ARG A 273 1.93 -38.65 56.78
N LYS A 274 1.35 -39.83 56.57
CA LYS A 274 0.80 -40.22 55.26
C LYS A 274 -0.34 -39.31 54.80
N ALA A 275 -1.19 -38.86 55.72
CA ALA A 275 -2.25 -37.91 55.39
C ALA A 275 -1.68 -36.55 54.98
N ALA A 276 -0.70 -36.02 55.73
CA ALA A 276 -0.01 -34.77 55.41
C ALA A 276 0.77 -34.85 54.08
N GLU A 277 1.44 -35.98 53.80
CA GLU A 277 2.08 -36.22 52.49
C GLU A 277 1.06 -36.25 51.35
N GLY A 278 -0.13 -36.78 51.59
CA GLY A 278 -1.26 -36.72 50.66
C GLY A 278 -1.68 -35.28 50.35
N GLU A 279 -1.87 -34.46 51.37
CA GLU A 279 -2.22 -33.04 51.21
C GLU A 279 -1.13 -32.23 50.51
N VAL A 280 0.15 -32.47 50.84
CA VAL A 280 1.29 -31.82 50.17
C VAL A 280 1.34 -32.21 48.69
N ASN A 281 1.03 -33.45 48.34
CA ASN A 281 0.98 -33.88 46.94
C ASN A 281 -0.20 -33.24 46.18
N ILE A 282 -1.36 -33.08 46.84
CA ILE A 282 -2.50 -32.37 46.26
C ILE A 282 -2.15 -30.89 46.02
N LEU A 283 -1.57 -30.21 47.01
CA LEU A 283 -1.14 -28.82 46.89
C LEU A 283 -0.07 -28.64 45.79
N LYS A 284 0.91 -29.56 45.70
CA LYS A 284 1.89 -29.56 44.59
C LYS A 284 1.23 -29.71 43.23
N SER A 285 0.21 -30.56 43.10
CA SER A 285 -0.51 -30.73 41.84
C SER A 285 -1.34 -29.49 41.45
N GLN A 286 -1.88 -28.77 42.44
CA GLN A 286 -2.60 -27.52 42.24
C GLN A 286 -1.64 -26.38 41.83
N LEU A 287 -0.49 -26.27 42.50
CA LEU A 287 0.58 -25.33 42.14
C LEU A 287 1.05 -25.55 40.70
N ARG A 288 1.31 -26.79 40.30
CA ARG A 288 1.72 -27.12 38.93
C ARG A 288 0.66 -26.74 37.89
N ARG A 289 -0.63 -26.92 38.20
CA ARG A 289 -1.73 -26.49 37.32
C ARG A 289 -1.84 -24.97 37.21
N ILE A 290 -1.56 -24.23 38.28
CA ILE A 290 -1.55 -22.76 38.29
C ILE A 290 -0.35 -22.24 37.50
N GLU A 291 0.84 -22.83 37.68
CA GLU A 291 2.05 -22.52 36.90
C GLU A 291 1.83 -22.77 35.40
N GLU A 292 1.22 -23.90 35.03
CA GLU A 292 0.86 -24.20 33.63
C GLU A 292 -0.20 -23.25 33.06
N ALA A 293 -1.15 -22.79 33.90
CA ALA A 293 -2.19 -21.84 33.49
C ALA A 293 -1.65 -20.40 33.32
N LEU A 294 -0.77 -19.95 34.21
CA LEU A 294 -0.07 -18.67 34.12
C LEU A 294 0.89 -18.66 32.92
N ALA A 295 1.68 -19.72 32.74
CA ALA A 295 2.55 -19.87 31.59
C ALA A 295 1.76 -19.85 30.27
N LYS A 296 0.60 -20.53 30.19
CA LYS A 296 -0.26 -20.48 28.99
C LYS A 296 -0.89 -19.11 28.75
N SER A 297 -1.32 -18.41 29.80
CA SER A 297 -1.87 -17.05 29.70
C SER A 297 -0.83 -16.08 29.15
N ASP A 298 0.38 -16.09 29.72
CA ASP A 298 1.40 -15.11 29.38
C ASP A 298 2.10 -15.45 28.07
N ILE A 299 2.28 -16.74 27.75
CA ILE A 299 2.70 -17.18 26.40
C ILE A 299 1.65 -16.80 25.36
N SER A 300 0.35 -16.94 25.65
CA SER A 300 -0.71 -16.53 24.71
C SER A 300 -0.75 -15.02 24.48
N LYS A 301 -0.52 -14.21 25.54
CA LYS A 301 -0.39 -12.75 25.41
C LYS A 301 0.85 -12.35 24.62
N LEU A 302 2.00 -12.97 24.89
CA LEU A 302 3.25 -12.71 24.16
C LEU A 302 3.16 -13.18 22.70
N GLN A 303 2.50 -14.31 22.42
CA GLN A 303 2.23 -14.76 21.05
C GLN A 303 1.34 -13.80 20.30
N LYS A 304 0.29 -13.28 20.96
CA LYS A 304 -0.59 -12.27 20.37
C LYS A 304 0.14 -10.95 20.11
N MET A 305 0.95 -10.47 21.06
CA MET A 305 1.80 -9.28 20.87
C MET A 305 2.81 -9.48 19.74
N LEU A 306 3.39 -10.68 19.62
CA LEU A 306 4.32 -11.02 18.55
C LEU A 306 3.62 -11.09 17.17
N GLU A 307 2.39 -11.59 17.12
CA GLU A 307 1.54 -11.57 15.92
C GLU A 307 1.15 -10.13 15.53
N ASP A 308 0.79 -9.29 16.50
CA ASP A 308 0.46 -7.88 16.28
C ASP A 308 1.68 -7.09 15.77
N GLU A 309 2.86 -7.31 16.36
CA GLU A 309 4.15 -6.75 15.89
C GLU A 309 4.56 -7.26 14.51
N ALA A 310 4.37 -8.55 14.22
CA ALA A 310 4.64 -9.11 12.90
C ALA A 310 3.72 -8.48 11.83
N CYS A 311 2.45 -8.23 12.18
CA CYS A 311 1.48 -7.55 11.32
C CYS A 311 1.87 -6.08 11.08
N GLN A 312 2.35 -5.37 12.11
CA GLN A 312 2.84 -4.00 11.94
C GLN A 312 4.10 -3.95 11.08
N LYS A 313 5.04 -4.88 11.28
CA LYS A 313 6.25 -4.99 10.47
C LYS A 313 5.92 -5.25 8.99
N GLU A 314 4.98 -6.15 8.70
CA GLU A 314 4.53 -6.43 7.32
C GLU A 314 3.88 -5.20 6.65
N LYS A 315 3.11 -4.41 7.43
CA LYS A 315 2.57 -3.13 6.94
C LYS A 315 3.68 -2.13 6.61
N LEU A 316 4.65 -1.94 7.52
CA LEU A 316 5.77 -1.01 7.33
C LEU A 316 6.68 -1.43 6.17
N GLU A 317 6.94 -2.73 6.01
CA GLU A 317 7.69 -3.26 4.86
C GLU A 317 6.93 -3.02 3.54
N GLY A 318 5.60 -3.13 3.57
CA GLY A 318 4.73 -2.75 2.46
C GLY A 318 4.84 -1.26 2.10
N GLU A 319 4.86 -0.38 3.10
CA GLU A 319 5.03 1.06 2.89
C GLU A 319 6.41 1.41 2.33
N ILE A 320 7.47 0.84 2.89
CA ILE A 320 8.83 1.01 2.39
C ILE A 320 8.92 0.56 0.93
N ALA A 321 8.29 -0.56 0.56
CA ALA A 321 8.25 -1.03 -0.83
C ALA A 321 7.48 -0.06 -1.76
N THR A 322 6.37 0.54 -1.29
CA THR A 322 5.64 1.55 -2.07
C THR A 322 6.47 2.82 -2.27
N LEU A 323 7.15 3.30 -1.22
CA LEU A 323 8.01 4.48 -1.28
C LEU A 323 9.23 4.25 -2.19
N GLN A 324 9.84 3.07 -2.12
CA GLN A 324 10.92 2.67 -3.04
C GLN A 324 10.43 2.61 -4.49
N SER A 325 9.22 2.09 -4.74
CA SER A 325 8.63 2.07 -6.08
C SER A 325 8.33 3.47 -6.61
N GLN A 326 7.87 4.38 -5.75
CA GLN A 326 7.62 5.78 -6.11
C GLN A 326 8.94 6.52 -6.41
N LEU A 327 9.97 6.30 -5.61
CA LEU A 327 11.31 6.87 -5.85
C LEU A 327 11.89 6.37 -7.19
N LEU A 328 11.73 5.08 -7.49
CA LEU A 328 12.15 4.50 -8.75
C LEU A 328 11.38 5.10 -9.94
N GLN A 329 10.07 5.29 -9.81
CA GLN A 329 9.25 5.91 -10.85
C GLN A 329 9.64 7.37 -11.09
N ILE A 330 9.87 8.15 -10.04
CA ILE A 330 10.35 9.53 -10.14
C ILE A 330 11.75 9.58 -10.79
N SER A 331 12.63 8.66 -10.42
CA SER A 331 13.97 8.58 -11.03
C SER A 331 13.91 8.20 -12.51
N PHE A 332 12.99 7.30 -12.89
CA PHE A 332 12.76 6.91 -14.28
C PHE A 332 12.16 8.05 -15.11
N GLU A 333 11.19 8.78 -14.58
CA GLU A 333 10.58 9.95 -15.24
C GLU A 333 11.60 11.10 -15.40
N ALA A 334 12.49 11.31 -14.42
CA ALA A 334 13.59 12.26 -14.51
C ALA A 334 14.62 11.87 -15.60
N ASP A 335 14.89 10.57 -15.75
CA ASP A 335 15.86 10.06 -16.72
C ASP A 335 15.26 9.99 -18.15
N GLU A 336 13.96 9.75 -18.27
CA GLU A 336 13.22 9.82 -19.53
C GLU A 336 13.08 11.26 -20.03
N THR A 337 12.83 12.21 -19.11
CA THR A 337 12.81 13.64 -19.45
C THR A 337 14.21 14.16 -19.83
N ALA A 338 15.28 13.70 -19.19
CA ALA A 338 16.65 13.99 -19.61
C ALA A 338 16.95 13.43 -21.02
N ARG A 339 16.53 12.20 -21.33
CA ARG A 339 16.72 11.58 -22.65
C ARG A 339 15.87 12.20 -23.77
N ARG A 340 14.68 12.72 -23.45
CA ARG A 340 13.83 13.49 -24.38
C ARG A 340 14.41 14.87 -24.73
N ILE A 341 15.25 15.43 -23.86
CA ILE A 341 15.98 16.67 -24.13
C ILE A 341 17.21 16.42 -25.03
N ASP A 342 17.79 15.22 -24.99
CA ASP A 342 19.01 14.87 -25.73
C ASP A 342 18.75 14.31 -27.16
N LYS A 343 17.57 13.73 -27.42
CA LYS A 343 17.20 13.20 -28.74
C LYS A 343 16.19 14.08 -29.49
N GLY A 344 16.70 15.11 -30.19
CA GLY A 344 15.94 15.83 -31.20
C GLY A 344 16.06 15.19 -32.59
N GLY A 345 14.93 14.72 -33.17
CA GLY A 345 14.80 14.41 -34.61
C GLY A 345 13.72 13.37 -34.97
N SER A 346 12.87 13.70 -35.96
CA SER A 346 11.83 12.89 -36.70
C SER A 346 10.60 12.39 -35.91
N GLU A 347 9.41 12.99 -36.11
CA GLU A 347 8.22 12.50 -36.90
C GLU A 347 7.60 11.21 -36.31
N GLU A 348 6.32 11.08 -35.94
CA GLU A 348 5.04 11.62 -36.42
C GLU A 348 3.99 11.65 -35.28
N VAL A 349 2.89 12.38 -35.47
CA VAL A 349 1.84 12.69 -34.48
C VAL A 349 0.64 11.75 -34.60
N LEU A 350 0.10 11.27 -33.47
CA LEU A 350 -1.35 11.06 -33.26
C LEU A 350 -1.66 10.81 -31.76
N GLY A 351 -2.68 11.48 -31.22
CA GLY A 351 -3.39 11.06 -30.00
C GLY A 351 -3.03 11.77 -28.69
N GLY A 352 -3.25 13.08 -28.59
CA GLY A 352 -3.24 13.76 -27.30
C GLY A 352 -4.51 13.49 -26.50
N LEU A 353 -4.43 12.60 -25.50
CA LEU A 353 -5.27 12.58 -24.27
C LEU A 353 -4.86 11.49 -23.25
N ASP A 354 -3.59 11.10 -23.16
CA ASP A 354 -3.14 9.91 -22.40
C ASP A 354 -2.48 10.16 -21.02
N SER A 355 -2.51 11.38 -20.48
CA SER A 355 -1.67 11.69 -19.29
C SER A 355 -2.39 11.73 -17.94
N LEU A 356 -3.50 11.01 -17.78
CA LEU A 356 -4.12 10.74 -16.48
C LEU A 356 -4.62 9.30 -16.50
N MET A 357 -3.78 8.33 -16.11
CA MET A 357 -4.15 6.99 -15.59
C MET A 357 -2.91 6.10 -15.43
N LEU A 358 -1.91 6.58 -14.68
CA LEU A 358 -0.91 5.71 -14.07
C LEU A 358 -0.85 6.04 -12.58
N GLN A 359 -1.63 5.31 -11.79
CA GLN A 359 -1.27 5.02 -10.40
C GLN A 359 -2.05 3.80 -9.90
N VAL A 360 -1.31 2.73 -9.66
CA VAL A 360 -1.73 1.53 -8.95
C VAL A 360 -1.28 1.70 -7.50
N ARG A 361 -2.27 1.74 -6.60
CA ARG A 361 -2.28 1.33 -5.18
C ARG A 361 -1.18 1.83 -4.22
N GLN A 362 -1.61 2.59 -3.22
CA GLN A 362 -1.06 2.53 -1.85
C GLN A 362 -2.13 1.94 -0.90
N PRO A 363 -1.74 1.13 0.10
CA PRO A 363 -2.63 0.72 1.20
C PRO A 363 -2.64 1.76 2.34
N GLN A 364 -3.80 1.86 2.99
CA GLN A 364 -4.10 2.77 4.11
C GLN A 364 -3.33 2.45 5.40
N ILE A 365 -2.86 3.48 6.08
CA ILE A 365 -2.71 3.53 7.54
C ILE A 365 -3.66 4.63 8.08
N ASN A 366 -4.67 4.20 8.83
CA ASN A 366 -5.41 4.99 9.84
C ASN A 366 -4.44 5.32 10.98
N ASP A 367 -4.42 6.45 11.69
CA ASP A 367 -5.28 7.63 11.82
C ASP A 367 -4.46 8.68 12.61
N SER A 368 -4.99 9.90 12.74
CA SER A 368 -4.67 10.97 13.70
C SER A 368 -3.86 12.14 13.13
N GLY A 369 -4.52 13.31 13.07
CA GLY A 369 -3.81 14.61 13.06
C GLY A 369 -4.28 15.58 11.99
N ASN A 370 -5.47 16.15 12.22
CA ASN A 370 -5.93 17.48 11.81
C ASN A 370 -4.89 18.35 11.04
N GLY A 371 -5.07 18.50 9.73
CA GLY A 371 -4.27 19.41 8.90
C GLY A 371 -4.63 19.35 7.42
N GLU A 372 -5.49 20.26 6.97
CA GLU A 372 -5.77 20.61 5.57
C GLU A 372 -6.37 19.50 4.66
N LYS A 373 -7.68 19.23 4.83
CA LYS A 373 -8.47 18.54 3.81
C LYS A 373 -8.66 19.42 2.55
N ALA A 374 -8.21 18.88 1.42
CA ALA A 374 -8.31 19.40 0.06
C ALA A 374 -9.77 19.68 -0.42
N PRO A 375 -9.99 20.50 -1.48
CA PRO A 375 -11.30 21.06 -1.88
C PRO A 375 -12.43 20.06 -2.23
N ILE A 376 -12.17 18.75 -2.23
CA ILE A 376 -13.14 17.69 -2.55
C ILE A 376 -14.15 17.47 -1.40
N ALA A 377 -13.72 17.62 -0.14
CA ALA A 377 -14.63 17.57 1.01
C ALA A 377 -15.72 18.67 0.92
N LYS A 378 -15.37 19.84 0.35
CA LYS A 378 -16.34 20.92 0.10
C LYS A 378 -17.38 20.56 -0.96
N LEU A 379 -17.13 19.62 -1.88
CA LEU A 379 -18.09 19.29 -2.94
C LEU A 379 -19.25 18.42 -2.40
N PHE A 380 -18.94 17.51 -1.47
CA PHE A 380 -19.94 16.78 -0.67
C PHE A 380 -20.83 17.72 0.13
N GLU A 381 -20.23 18.72 0.77
CA GLU A 381 -20.94 19.68 1.63
C GLU A 381 -21.69 20.79 0.85
N GLN A 382 -21.17 21.24 -0.31
CA GLN A 382 -21.72 22.39 -1.04
C GLN A 382 -22.71 22.03 -2.15
N VAL A 383 -22.50 20.92 -2.88
CA VAL A 383 -23.38 20.53 -4.00
C VAL A 383 -24.37 19.43 -3.59
N GLY A 384 -23.96 18.54 -2.69
CA GLY A 384 -24.73 17.39 -2.23
C GLY A 384 -24.65 16.23 -3.21
N LEU A 385 -24.11 15.09 -2.75
CA LEU A 385 -23.96 13.85 -3.52
C LEU A 385 -25.28 13.42 -4.18
N GLN A 386 -26.41 13.58 -3.49
CA GLN A 386 -27.74 13.26 -4.03
C GLN A 386 -28.10 14.04 -5.30
N LYS A 387 -27.70 15.32 -5.40
CA LYS A 387 -27.94 16.09 -6.63
C LYS A 387 -27.11 15.57 -7.79
N ILE A 388 -25.84 15.21 -7.55
CA ILE A 388 -24.97 14.62 -8.57
C ILE A 388 -25.55 13.28 -9.05
N LEU A 389 -26.05 12.45 -8.15
CA LEU A 389 -26.67 11.17 -8.51
C LEU A 389 -27.96 11.35 -9.32
N SER A 390 -28.77 12.36 -9.01
CA SER A 390 -29.96 12.68 -9.82
C SER A 390 -29.64 13.03 -11.28
N LEU A 391 -28.45 13.59 -11.54
CA LEU A 391 -27.99 13.91 -12.90
C LEU A 391 -27.56 12.67 -13.70
N LEU A 392 -27.41 11.50 -13.07
CA LEU A 392 -27.20 10.24 -13.78
C LEU A 392 -28.45 9.82 -14.58
N GLU A 393 -29.62 10.34 -14.21
CA GLU A 393 -30.91 10.09 -14.87
C GLU A 393 -31.31 11.27 -15.79
N ALA A 394 -30.41 12.22 -16.02
CA ALA A 394 -30.69 13.35 -16.92
C ALA A 394 -31.00 12.86 -18.33
N GLU A 395 -32.00 13.47 -18.99
CA GLU A 395 -32.36 13.16 -20.38
C GLU A 395 -31.20 13.47 -21.33
N ASP A 396 -30.52 14.59 -21.09
CA ASP A 396 -29.35 15.03 -21.86
C ASP A 396 -28.15 14.08 -21.68
N ALA A 397 -27.66 13.55 -22.81
CA ALA A 397 -26.59 12.57 -22.82
C ALA A 397 -25.26 13.14 -22.32
N ASP A 398 -24.94 14.40 -22.64
CA ASP A 398 -23.71 15.03 -22.21
C ASP A 398 -23.72 15.29 -20.70
N VAL A 399 -24.83 15.78 -20.16
CA VAL A 399 -25.02 15.96 -18.71
C VAL A 399 -24.84 14.62 -17.99
N ARG A 400 -25.47 13.56 -18.50
CA ARG A 400 -25.36 12.22 -17.95
C ARG A 400 -23.92 11.70 -17.98
N ILE A 401 -23.20 11.83 -19.10
CA ILE A 401 -21.79 11.44 -19.22
C ILE A 401 -20.92 12.20 -18.21
N HIS A 402 -21.09 13.52 -18.08
CA HIS A 402 -20.31 14.32 -17.14
C HIS A 402 -20.64 13.97 -15.69
N ALA A 403 -21.90 13.68 -15.36
CA ALA A 403 -22.29 13.21 -14.04
C ALA A 403 -21.62 11.87 -13.69
N VAL A 404 -21.61 10.90 -14.61
CA VAL A 404 -20.91 9.62 -14.41
C VAL A 404 -19.40 9.84 -14.21
N LYS A 405 -18.77 10.77 -14.96
CA LYS A 405 -17.34 11.10 -14.79
C LYS A 405 -17.06 11.68 -13.41
N VAL A 406 -17.92 12.57 -12.93
CA VAL A 406 -17.81 13.12 -11.57
C VAL A 406 -17.92 11.99 -10.54
N VAL A 407 -18.90 11.10 -10.67
CA VAL A 407 -19.05 9.94 -9.77
C VAL A 407 -17.82 9.02 -9.82
N ALA A 408 -17.27 8.75 -11.01
CA ALA A 408 -16.07 7.93 -11.17
C ALA A 408 -14.86 8.53 -10.45
N ASN A 409 -14.66 9.85 -10.57
CA ASN A 409 -13.60 10.57 -9.90
C ASN A 409 -13.81 10.59 -8.38
N LEU A 410 -15.04 10.78 -7.90
CA LEU A 410 -15.34 10.73 -6.48
C LEU A 410 -15.11 9.33 -5.90
N ALA A 411 -15.45 8.28 -6.65
CA ALA A 411 -15.25 6.89 -6.25
C ALA A 411 -13.77 6.47 -6.19
N ALA A 412 -12.86 7.24 -6.81
CA ALA A 412 -11.42 6.96 -6.71
C ALA A 412 -10.89 7.14 -5.27
N GLU A 413 -11.57 7.98 -4.47
CA GLU A 413 -11.27 8.18 -3.05
C GLU A 413 -12.01 7.16 -2.17
N GLU A 414 -11.27 6.39 -1.39
CA GLU A 414 -11.81 5.30 -0.56
C GLU A 414 -12.91 5.78 0.40
N THR A 415 -12.71 6.93 1.05
CA THR A 415 -13.68 7.52 2.00
C THR A 415 -15.02 7.93 1.38
N ASN A 416 -15.10 7.97 0.05
CA ASN A 416 -16.32 8.29 -0.69
C ASN A 416 -17.05 7.04 -1.21
N GLN A 417 -16.35 5.91 -1.34
CA GLN A 417 -16.88 4.72 -1.99
C GLN A 417 -18.14 4.21 -1.29
N GLU A 418 -18.09 4.04 0.03
CA GLU A 418 -19.25 3.59 0.84
C GLU A 418 -20.40 4.60 0.76
N LYS A 419 -20.12 5.90 0.90
CA LYS A 419 -21.12 6.97 0.80
C LYS A 419 -21.84 7.00 -0.56
N ILE A 420 -21.10 6.76 -1.65
CA ILE A 420 -21.67 6.68 -3.00
C ILE A 420 -22.62 5.49 -3.11
N VAL A 421 -22.24 4.33 -2.55
CA VAL A 421 -23.08 3.14 -2.57
C VAL A 421 -24.33 3.32 -1.70
N GLU A 422 -24.19 3.84 -0.47
CA GLU A 422 -25.30 4.16 0.44
C GLU A 422 -26.28 5.14 -0.18
N ALA A 423 -25.79 6.12 -0.93
CA ALA A 423 -26.61 7.10 -1.63
C ALA A 423 -27.32 6.55 -2.89
N GLY A 424 -27.11 5.28 -3.25
CA GLY A 424 -27.74 4.64 -4.42
C GLY A 424 -26.96 4.79 -5.74
N GLY A 425 -25.72 5.28 -5.68
CA GLY A 425 -24.89 5.50 -6.86
C GLY A 425 -24.56 4.21 -7.62
N LEU A 426 -24.28 3.11 -6.91
CA LEU A 426 -24.02 1.81 -7.53
C LEU A 426 -25.21 1.32 -8.38
N LYS A 427 -26.42 1.39 -7.82
CA LYS A 427 -27.65 0.98 -8.53
C LYS A 427 -27.83 1.79 -9.82
N SER A 428 -27.58 3.10 -9.75
CA SER A 428 -27.67 4.01 -10.89
C SER A 428 -26.63 3.67 -11.97
N LEU A 429 -25.37 3.40 -11.59
CA LEU A 429 -24.32 2.99 -12.51
C LEU A 429 -24.62 1.66 -13.21
N LEU A 430 -25.15 0.68 -12.48
CA LEU A 430 -25.56 -0.61 -13.07
C LEU A 430 -26.77 -0.45 -14.01
N MET A 431 -27.72 0.43 -13.68
CA MET A 431 -28.83 0.76 -14.58
C MET A 431 -28.35 1.42 -15.87
N LEU A 432 -27.32 2.27 -15.81
CA LEU A 432 -26.70 2.87 -17.00
C LEU A 432 -26.03 1.82 -17.88
N LEU A 433 -25.30 0.85 -17.31
CA LEU A 433 -24.75 -0.27 -18.09
C LEU A 433 -25.84 -1.11 -18.77
N ARG A 434 -27.03 -1.23 -18.14
CA ARG A 434 -28.15 -2.00 -18.70
C ARG A 434 -28.90 -1.27 -19.81
N SER A 435 -29.09 0.04 -19.69
CA SER A 435 -30.02 0.81 -20.52
C SER A 435 -29.37 1.68 -21.59
N SER A 436 -28.09 2.02 -21.42
CA SER A 436 -27.34 2.82 -22.39
C SER A 436 -26.90 1.97 -23.58
N GLU A 437 -26.76 2.60 -24.75
CA GLU A 437 -26.04 2.07 -25.92
C GLU A 437 -24.78 2.91 -26.24
N ASP A 438 -24.52 3.95 -25.43
CA ASP A 438 -23.36 4.83 -25.58
C ASP A 438 -22.09 4.19 -24.99
N GLU A 439 -21.11 3.95 -25.85
CA GLU A 439 -19.80 3.39 -25.50
C GLU A 439 -19.06 4.23 -24.44
N THR A 440 -19.22 5.56 -24.46
CA THR A 440 -18.63 6.46 -23.46
C THR A 440 -19.28 6.25 -22.09
N ILE A 441 -20.60 6.04 -22.03
CA ILE A 441 -21.27 5.72 -20.78
C ILE A 441 -20.78 4.37 -20.25
N TYR A 442 -20.66 3.36 -21.09
CA TYR A 442 -20.09 2.06 -20.68
C TYR A 442 -18.70 2.21 -20.08
N ARG A 443 -17.81 2.95 -20.76
CA ARG A 443 -16.45 3.18 -20.30
C ARG A 443 -16.40 3.83 -18.92
N VAL A 444 -17.11 4.95 -18.74
CA VAL A 444 -17.03 5.73 -17.51
C VAL A 444 -17.78 5.05 -16.37
N ALA A 445 -18.92 4.41 -16.64
CA ALA A 445 -19.67 3.65 -15.63
C ALA A 445 -18.89 2.42 -15.17
N ALA A 446 -18.28 1.66 -16.09
CA ALA A 446 -17.41 0.55 -15.72
C ALA A 446 -16.19 1.02 -14.92
N GLY A 447 -15.62 2.17 -15.26
CA GLY A 447 -14.53 2.81 -14.49
C GLY A 447 -14.97 3.19 -13.06
N ALA A 448 -16.15 3.78 -12.89
CA ALA A 448 -16.70 4.08 -11.57
C ALA A 448 -16.92 2.80 -10.75
N ILE A 449 -17.50 1.76 -11.36
CA ILE A 449 -17.71 0.46 -10.71
C ILE A 449 -16.37 -0.19 -10.35
N ALA A 450 -15.33 -0.07 -11.19
CA ALA A 450 -14.01 -0.58 -10.88
C ALA A 450 -13.42 0.09 -9.62
N ASN A 451 -13.60 1.39 -9.47
CA ASN A 451 -13.17 2.13 -8.28
C ASN A 451 -13.96 1.69 -7.04
N LEU A 452 -15.29 1.59 -7.14
CA LEU A 452 -16.14 1.09 -6.04
C LEU A 452 -15.77 -0.34 -5.63
N ALA A 453 -15.39 -1.19 -6.59
CA ALA A 453 -14.96 -2.57 -6.36
C ALA A 453 -13.58 -2.69 -5.68
N MET A 454 -12.89 -1.60 -5.35
CA MET A 454 -11.67 -1.67 -4.53
C MET A 454 -11.97 -1.99 -3.06
N ASN A 455 -13.16 -1.62 -2.56
CA ASN A 455 -13.63 -1.92 -1.21
C ASN A 455 -14.37 -3.29 -1.18
N GLU A 456 -14.02 -4.15 -0.22
CA GLU A 456 -14.52 -5.54 -0.13
C GLU A 456 -16.04 -5.60 0.11
N THR A 457 -16.58 -4.74 0.99
CA THR A 457 -18.02 -4.64 1.27
C THR A 457 -18.81 -4.29 0.01
N ASN A 458 -18.28 -3.36 -0.79
CA ASN A 458 -18.90 -2.96 -2.04
C ASN A 458 -18.86 -4.08 -3.09
N GLN A 459 -17.84 -4.94 -3.10
CA GLN A 459 -17.78 -6.09 -4.01
C GLN A 459 -18.96 -7.05 -3.79
N GLU A 460 -19.29 -7.34 -2.53
CA GLU A 460 -20.44 -8.18 -2.18
C GLU A 460 -21.76 -7.54 -2.68
N LEU A 461 -21.93 -6.22 -2.53
CA LEU A 461 -23.10 -5.47 -3.02
C LEU A 461 -23.19 -5.41 -4.55
N ILE A 462 -22.06 -5.17 -5.25
CA ILE A 462 -21.98 -5.20 -6.71
C ILE A 462 -22.46 -6.55 -7.22
N MET A 463 -22.04 -7.63 -6.57
CA MET A 463 -22.44 -8.98 -6.96
C MET A 463 -23.88 -9.31 -6.55
N ALA A 464 -24.38 -8.81 -5.43
CA ALA A 464 -25.79 -8.94 -5.07
C ALA A 464 -26.72 -8.31 -6.11
N GLN A 465 -26.29 -7.22 -6.76
CA GLN A 465 -27.05 -6.50 -7.78
C GLN A 465 -26.81 -7.00 -9.22
N GLY A 466 -26.14 -8.15 -9.41
CA GLY A 466 -25.87 -8.74 -10.73
C GLY A 466 -24.83 -7.98 -11.56
N GLY A 467 -23.90 -7.30 -10.89
CA GLY A 467 -22.88 -6.48 -11.54
C GLY A 467 -21.93 -7.26 -12.44
N ILE A 468 -21.56 -8.50 -12.09
CA ILE A 468 -20.71 -9.32 -12.96
C ILE A 468 -21.44 -9.65 -14.25
N HIS A 469 -22.69 -10.12 -14.17
CA HIS A 469 -23.47 -10.43 -15.36
C HIS A 469 -23.60 -9.22 -16.31
N LEU A 470 -23.88 -8.02 -15.77
CA LEU A 470 -23.98 -6.79 -16.56
C LEU A 470 -22.63 -6.40 -17.18
N LEU A 471 -21.53 -6.45 -16.43
CA LEU A 471 -20.19 -6.18 -16.95
C LEU A 471 -19.81 -7.18 -18.05
N SER A 472 -20.13 -8.47 -17.87
CA SER A 472 -19.89 -9.52 -18.86
C SER A 472 -20.70 -9.31 -20.15
N MET A 473 -21.98 -8.94 -20.03
CA MET A 473 -22.81 -8.58 -21.18
C MET A 473 -22.28 -7.35 -21.91
N THR A 474 -21.90 -6.31 -21.16
CA THR A 474 -21.33 -5.08 -21.72
C THR A 474 -20.01 -5.37 -22.45
N ALA A 475 -19.14 -6.22 -21.91
CA ALA A 475 -17.90 -6.63 -22.57
C ALA A 475 -18.13 -7.35 -23.90
N GLY A 476 -19.24 -8.08 -24.05
CA GLY A 476 -19.58 -8.76 -25.30
C GLY A 476 -20.01 -7.79 -26.41
N ASN A 477 -20.55 -6.63 -26.03
CA ASN A 477 -21.05 -5.61 -26.97
C ASN A 477 -20.02 -4.52 -27.26
N ALA A 478 -19.13 -4.22 -26.30
CA ALA A 478 -18.13 -3.18 -26.41
C ALA A 478 -17.08 -3.49 -27.48
N LYS A 479 -16.75 -2.48 -28.28
CA LYS A 479 -15.74 -2.56 -29.36
C LYS A 479 -14.50 -1.75 -29.03
N ASP A 480 -14.65 -0.70 -28.22
CA ASP A 480 -13.57 0.19 -27.82
C ASP A 480 -12.64 -0.52 -26.81
N PRO A 481 -11.34 -0.69 -27.13
CA PRO A 481 -10.38 -1.30 -26.22
C PRO A 481 -10.32 -0.60 -24.86
N GLN A 482 -10.53 0.72 -24.83
CA GLN A 482 -10.52 1.48 -23.59
C GLN A 482 -11.72 1.13 -22.69
N THR A 483 -12.89 0.92 -23.28
CA THR A 483 -14.09 0.42 -22.58
C THR A 483 -13.86 -0.99 -22.04
N LEU A 484 -13.32 -1.88 -22.87
CA LEU A 484 -12.95 -3.24 -22.44
C LEU A 484 -11.92 -3.22 -21.30
N ARG A 485 -10.96 -2.29 -21.31
CA ARG A 485 -9.98 -2.12 -20.24
C ARG A 485 -10.66 -1.79 -18.90
N MET A 486 -11.63 -0.87 -18.90
CA MET A 486 -12.37 -0.50 -17.69
C MET A 486 -13.20 -1.68 -17.16
N ILE A 487 -13.89 -2.40 -18.06
CA ILE A 487 -14.68 -3.58 -17.70
C ILE A 487 -13.80 -4.69 -17.14
N ALA A 488 -12.69 -5.01 -17.80
CA ALA A 488 -11.70 -5.97 -17.31
C ALA A 488 -11.14 -5.55 -15.95
N GLY A 489 -10.88 -4.26 -15.76
CA GLY A 489 -10.43 -3.70 -14.48
C GLY A 489 -11.43 -3.93 -13.34
N ALA A 490 -12.72 -3.70 -13.59
CA ALA A 490 -13.79 -3.94 -12.62
C ALA A 490 -13.90 -5.43 -12.26
N ILE A 491 -13.95 -6.31 -13.26
CA ILE A 491 -14.00 -7.77 -13.04
C ILE A 491 -12.74 -8.25 -12.30
N ALA A 492 -11.57 -7.71 -12.64
CA ALA A 492 -10.31 -8.09 -11.98
C ALA A 492 -10.25 -7.70 -10.50
N ASN A 493 -10.89 -6.60 -10.10
CA ASN A 493 -11.03 -6.24 -8.69
C ASN A 493 -11.95 -7.22 -7.95
N LEU A 494 -13.07 -7.61 -8.58
CA LEU A 494 -14.02 -8.59 -8.04
C LEU A 494 -13.44 -10.01 -7.94
N CYS A 495 -12.51 -10.38 -8.83
CA CYS A 495 -11.76 -11.64 -8.75
C CYS A 495 -10.90 -11.78 -7.49
N GLY A 496 -10.61 -10.67 -6.80
CA GLY A 496 -9.79 -10.65 -5.59
C GLY A 496 -10.50 -11.06 -4.30
N ASN A 497 -11.79 -11.43 -4.37
CA ASN A 497 -12.60 -11.78 -3.21
C ASN A 497 -12.85 -13.29 -3.11
N ASP A 498 -12.39 -13.90 -2.01
CA ASP A 498 -12.44 -15.34 -1.81
C ASP A 498 -13.88 -15.87 -1.72
N LYS A 499 -14.81 -15.08 -1.17
CA LYS A 499 -16.22 -15.48 -0.99
C LYS A 499 -17.02 -15.50 -2.29
N LEU A 500 -16.53 -14.80 -3.31
CA LEU A 500 -17.31 -14.46 -4.50
C LEU A 500 -17.00 -15.35 -5.72
N GLN A 501 -16.02 -16.24 -5.62
CA GLN A 501 -15.50 -17.04 -6.76
C GLN A 501 -16.59 -17.83 -7.52
N MET A 502 -17.43 -18.57 -6.80
CA MET A 502 -18.49 -19.39 -7.41
C MET A 502 -19.52 -18.53 -8.14
N LYS A 503 -19.90 -17.42 -7.51
CA LYS A 503 -20.87 -16.48 -8.10
C LYS A 503 -20.27 -15.79 -9.33
N LEU A 504 -19.00 -15.37 -9.26
CA LEU A 504 -18.28 -14.75 -10.38
C LEU A 504 -18.19 -15.69 -11.59
N ARG A 505 -17.92 -16.98 -11.35
CA ARG A 505 -17.98 -18.01 -12.40
C ARG A 505 -19.38 -18.13 -12.98
N SER A 506 -20.40 -18.30 -12.13
CA SER A 506 -21.79 -18.53 -12.57
C SER A 506 -22.38 -17.37 -13.37
N GLU A 507 -21.98 -16.13 -13.06
CA GLU A 507 -22.41 -14.92 -13.77
C GLU A 507 -21.58 -14.62 -15.03
N GLY A 508 -20.60 -15.46 -15.36
CA GLY A 508 -19.84 -15.37 -16.60
C GLY A 508 -18.57 -14.51 -16.55
N GLY A 509 -18.10 -14.12 -15.36
CA GLY A 509 -16.92 -13.26 -15.21
C GLY A 509 -15.65 -13.84 -15.85
N ILE A 510 -15.37 -15.13 -15.64
CA ILE A 510 -14.21 -15.82 -16.25
C ILE A 510 -14.34 -15.86 -17.78
N LYS A 511 -15.53 -16.19 -18.29
CA LYS A 511 -15.82 -16.22 -19.73
C LYS A 511 -15.65 -14.84 -20.37
N ALA A 512 -16.07 -13.77 -19.69
CA ALA A 512 -15.88 -12.41 -20.16
C ALA A 512 -14.40 -12.02 -20.24
N LEU A 513 -13.61 -12.33 -19.20
CA LEU A 513 -12.16 -12.09 -19.21
C LEU A 513 -11.48 -12.80 -20.40
N LEU A 514 -11.82 -14.07 -20.65
CA LEU A 514 -11.31 -14.82 -21.81
C LEU A 514 -11.83 -14.26 -23.14
N GLY A 515 -13.09 -13.81 -23.21
CA GLY A 515 -13.66 -13.20 -24.41
C GLY A 515 -12.90 -11.95 -24.84
N MET A 516 -12.52 -11.11 -23.87
CA MET A 516 -11.79 -9.86 -24.10
C MET A 516 -10.37 -10.07 -24.63
N VAL A 517 -9.78 -11.25 -24.46
CA VAL A 517 -8.46 -11.57 -25.04
C VAL A 517 -8.41 -11.33 -26.55
N ARG A 518 -9.55 -11.50 -27.24
CA ARG A 518 -9.66 -11.35 -28.70
C ARG A 518 -9.33 -9.94 -29.19
N CYS A 519 -9.43 -8.91 -28.35
CA CYS A 519 -9.10 -7.54 -28.76
C CYS A 519 -7.60 -7.30 -28.94
N ARG A 520 -6.74 -8.17 -28.38
CA ARG A 520 -5.26 -8.11 -28.46
C ARG A 520 -4.64 -6.80 -27.96
N HIS A 521 -5.39 -5.92 -27.31
CA HIS A 521 -4.88 -4.66 -26.80
C HIS A 521 -4.07 -4.89 -25.51
N PRO A 522 -2.80 -4.44 -25.42
CA PRO A 522 -1.92 -4.75 -24.29
C PRO A 522 -2.51 -4.39 -22.93
N ASP A 523 -3.13 -3.21 -22.82
CA ASP A 523 -3.73 -2.78 -21.55
C ASP A 523 -4.92 -3.65 -21.12
N VAL A 524 -5.74 -4.10 -22.06
CA VAL A 524 -6.88 -4.99 -21.76
C VAL A 524 -6.34 -6.34 -21.32
N LEU A 525 -5.34 -6.88 -22.03
CA LEU A 525 -4.70 -8.13 -21.68
C LEU A 525 -4.01 -8.07 -20.31
N ALA A 526 -3.43 -6.91 -19.93
CA ALA A 526 -2.86 -6.71 -18.60
C ALA A 526 -3.92 -6.77 -17.50
N GLN A 527 -5.10 -6.17 -17.72
CA GLN A 527 -6.22 -6.28 -16.79
C GLN A 527 -6.80 -7.70 -16.72
N VAL A 528 -6.89 -8.39 -17.85
CA VAL A 528 -7.32 -9.79 -17.92
C VAL A 528 -6.35 -10.69 -17.14
N ALA A 529 -5.03 -10.52 -17.37
CA ALA A 529 -4.00 -11.23 -16.64
C ALA A 529 -4.08 -10.95 -15.13
N ARG A 530 -4.28 -9.69 -14.73
CA ARG A 530 -4.50 -9.29 -13.33
C ARG A 530 -5.71 -10.00 -12.71
N GLY A 531 -6.83 -10.04 -13.42
CA GLY A 531 -8.05 -10.70 -12.95
C GLY A 531 -7.87 -12.21 -12.77
N ILE A 532 -7.19 -12.87 -13.71
CA ILE A 532 -6.88 -14.30 -13.63
C ILE A 532 -5.91 -14.59 -12.48
N ALA A 533 -4.89 -13.76 -12.28
CA ALA A 533 -3.95 -13.89 -11.17
C ALA A 533 -4.63 -13.72 -9.80
N ASN A 534 -5.49 -12.70 -9.67
CA ASN A 534 -6.27 -12.48 -8.45
C ASN A 534 -7.17 -13.70 -8.15
N PHE A 535 -7.88 -14.19 -9.17
CA PHE A 535 -8.75 -15.35 -9.00
C PHE A 535 -7.97 -16.60 -8.58
N ALA A 536 -6.82 -16.87 -9.23
CA ALA A 536 -5.96 -18.00 -8.89
C ALA A 536 -5.41 -17.90 -7.45
N LYS A 537 -4.99 -16.69 -7.03
CA LYS A 537 -4.54 -16.42 -5.66
C LYS A 537 -5.64 -16.70 -4.64
N CYS A 538 -6.84 -16.21 -4.91
CA CYS A 538 -8.01 -16.40 -4.06
C CYS A 538 -8.41 -17.87 -3.95
N GLU A 539 -8.44 -18.58 -5.08
CA GLU A 539 -8.74 -20.01 -5.12
C GLU A 539 -7.69 -20.82 -4.32
N SER A 540 -6.43 -20.38 -4.39
CA SER A 540 -5.35 -21.03 -3.66
C SER A 540 -5.44 -20.83 -2.15
N ARG A 541 -5.78 -19.62 -1.70
CA ARG A 541 -6.05 -19.33 -0.28
C ARG A 541 -7.23 -20.15 0.25
N ALA A 542 -8.34 -20.18 -0.48
CA ALA A 542 -9.55 -20.91 -0.09
C ALA A 542 -9.26 -22.42 0.07
N SER A 543 -8.45 -22.97 -0.84
CA SER A 543 -8.04 -24.38 -0.80
C SER A 543 -7.06 -24.67 0.35
N THR A 544 -6.15 -23.74 0.66
CA THR A 544 -5.22 -23.86 1.81
C THR A 544 -5.98 -23.82 3.15
N GLN A 545 -7.07 -23.04 3.23
CA GLN A 545 -7.96 -22.98 4.39
C GLN A 545 -8.95 -24.17 4.47
N GLY A 546 -8.92 -25.11 3.51
CA GLY A 546 -9.83 -26.25 3.46
C GLY A 546 -11.29 -25.92 3.10
N THR A 547 -11.59 -24.65 2.79
CA THR A 547 -12.94 -24.20 2.40
C THR A 547 -13.33 -24.59 0.99
N LYS A 548 -12.34 -24.90 0.14
CA LYS A 548 -12.52 -25.36 -1.23
C LYS A 548 -11.66 -26.58 -1.50
N THR A 549 -12.24 -27.58 -2.14
CA THR A 549 -11.53 -28.79 -2.56
C THR A 549 -11.86 -29.08 -4.02
N GLY A 550 -10.89 -29.65 -4.74
CA GLY A 550 -11.06 -30.03 -6.14
C GLY A 550 -10.23 -29.22 -7.12
N ARG A 551 -10.57 -29.38 -8.40
CA ARG A 551 -9.88 -28.79 -9.54
C ARG A 551 -10.14 -27.28 -9.60
N SER A 552 -9.15 -26.52 -10.05
CA SER A 552 -9.32 -25.08 -10.23
C SER A 552 -10.43 -24.74 -11.22
N LEU A 553 -11.30 -23.79 -10.85
CA LEU A 553 -12.36 -23.28 -11.73
C LEU A 553 -11.79 -22.62 -12.99
N LEU A 554 -10.60 -22.02 -12.91
CA LEU A 554 -9.91 -21.44 -14.07
C LEU A 554 -9.48 -22.54 -15.06
N ILE A 555 -9.02 -23.69 -14.54
CA ILE A 555 -8.66 -24.83 -15.39
C ILE A 555 -9.92 -25.45 -16.01
N GLU A 556 -11.01 -25.58 -15.24
CA GLU A 556 -12.29 -26.08 -15.74
C GLU A 556 -12.89 -25.20 -16.84
N ASP A 557 -12.76 -23.88 -16.73
CA ASP A 557 -13.26 -22.93 -17.73
C ASP A 557 -12.26 -22.70 -18.89
N GLY A 558 -11.19 -23.49 -18.98
CA GLY A 558 -10.27 -23.49 -20.12
C GLY A 558 -9.32 -22.30 -20.18
N VAL A 559 -9.00 -21.68 -19.03
CA VAL A 559 -8.09 -20.52 -18.95
C VAL A 559 -6.62 -20.95 -19.08
N LEU A 560 -6.28 -22.18 -18.68
CA LEU A 560 -4.90 -22.69 -18.61
C LEU A 560 -4.09 -22.55 -19.91
N PRO A 561 -4.61 -22.88 -21.11
CA PRO A 561 -3.86 -22.70 -22.36
C PRO A 561 -3.43 -21.25 -22.60
N TRP A 562 -4.30 -20.28 -22.26
CA TRP A 562 -4.01 -18.87 -22.42
C TRP A 562 -2.94 -18.39 -21.41
N ILE A 563 -2.98 -18.89 -20.17
CA ILE A 563 -1.94 -18.65 -19.17
C ILE A 563 -0.60 -19.15 -19.68
N VAL A 564 -0.52 -20.40 -20.16
CA VAL A 564 0.74 -20.99 -20.66
C VAL A 564 1.28 -20.20 -21.86
N GLN A 565 0.42 -19.82 -22.80
CA GLN A 565 0.81 -19.01 -23.97
C GLN A 565 1.39 -17.64 -23.58
N ASN A 566 0.96 -17.04 -22.47
CA ASN A 566 1.37 -15.71 -22.03
C ASN A 566 2.40 -15.73 -20.88
N ALA A 567 2.87 -16.90 -20.49
CA ALA A 567 3.82 -17.03 -19.39
C ALA A 567 5.14 -16.31 -19.67
N ASN A 568 5.59 -16.31 -20.93
CA ASN A 568 6.77 -15.60 -21.38
C ASN A 568 6.43 -14.38 -22.26
N ASN A 569 5.34 -13.67 -21.94
CA ASN A 569 4.93 -12.48 -22.70
C ASN A 569 5.98 -11.36 -22.58
N GLU A 570 6.27 -10.64 -23.66
CA GLU A 570 7.25 -9.54 -23.67
C GLU A 570 6.83 -8.38 -22.76
N ALA A 571 5.52 -8.09 -22.70
CA ALA A 571 4.95 -7.05 -21.85
C ALA A 571 5.05 -7.44 -20.37
N SER A 572 5.92 -6.73 -19.65
CA SER A 572 6.20 -6.94 -18.22
C SER A 572 4.93 -7.02 -17.35
N PRO A 573 3.90 -6.15 -17.51
CA PRO A 573 2.68 -6.23 -16.70
C PRO A 573 1.90 -7.53 -16.88
N ILE A 574 1.78 -8.02 -18.13
CA ILE A 574 1.08 -9.28 -18.44
C ILE A 574 1.88 -10.44 -17.86
N ARG A 575 3.17 -10.52 -18.19
CA ARG A 575 4.06 -11.58 -17.74
C ARG A 575 4.01 -11.77 -16.22
N ARG A 576 4.18 -10.68 -15.46
CA ARG A 576 4.17 -10.72 -13.97
C ARG A 576 2.89 -11.32 -13.39
N HIS A 577 1.73 -10.96 -13.94
CA HIS A 577 0.46 -11.51 -13.46
C HIS A 577 0.29 -12.98 -13.84
N ILE A 578 0.70 -13.37 -15.05
CA ILE A 578 0.60 -14.76 -15.51
C ILE A 578 1.55 -15.68 -14.74
N GLU A 579 2.79 -15.25 -14.48
CA GLU A 579 3.74 -16.01 -13.67
C GLU A 579 3.17 -16.26 -12.26
N LEU A 580 2.57 -15.23 -11.65
CA LEU A 580 1.90 -15.37 -10.35
C LEU A 580 0.70 -16.32 -10.40
N ALA A 581 -0.12 -16.24 -11.46
CA ALA A 581 -1.25 -17.14 -11.66
C ALA A 581 -0.81 -18.61 -11.78
N LEU A 582 0.27 -18.88 -12.54
CA LEU A 582 0.86 -20.22 -12.66
C LEU A 582 1.28 -20.76 -11.30
N CYS A 583 2.00 -19.96 -10.50
CA CYS A 583 2.43 -20.35 -9.17
C CYS A 583 1.24 -20.70 -8.24
N HIS A 584 0.17 -19.89 -8.26
CA HIS A 584 -1.01 -20.15 -7.42
C HIS A 584 -1.80 -21.37 -7.86
N LEU A 585 -1.96 -21.60 -9.16
CA LEU A 585 -2.61 -22.81 -9.67
C LEU A 585 -1.82 -24.07 -9.30
N ALA A 586 -0.49 -24.01 -9.37
CA ALA A 586 0.41 -25.12 -9.12
C ALA A 586 0.50 -25.52 -7.63
N GLN A 587 0.15 -24.62 -6.70
CA GLN A 587 0.17 -24.93 -5.26
C GLN A 587 -0.78 -26.06 -4.85
N HIS A 588 -1.79 -26.36 -5.68
CA HIS A 588 -2.74 -27.42 -5.40
C HIS A 588 -2.43 -28.66 -6.21
N GLU A 589 -2.12 -29.75 -5.50
CA GLU A 589 -1.72 -31.03 -6.11
C GLU A 589 -2.77 -31.58 -7.09
N VAL A 590 -4.05 -31.31 -6.85
CA VAL A 590 -5.15 -31.72 -7.74
C VAL A 590 -5.00 -31.15 -9.16
N ASN A 591 -4.39 -29.97 -9.29
CA ASN A 591 -4.18 -29.31 -10.58
C ASN A 591 -2.94 -29.82 -11.33
N ALA A 592 -2.03 -30.56 -10.67
CA ALA A 592 -0.71 -30.85 -11.21
C ALA A 592 -0.77 -31.62 -12.54
N LYS A 593 -1.67 -32.61 -12.66
CA LYS A 593 -1.85 -33.39 -13.90
C LYS A 593 -2.34 -32.53 -15.07
N ASP A 594 -3.33 -31.68 -14.81
CA ASP A 594 -3.84 -30.74 -15.82
C ASP A 594 -2.75 -29.78 -16.27
N MET A 595 -2.01 -29.21 -15.32
CA MET A 595 -0.89 -28.30 -15.59
C MET A 595 0.22 -28.95 -16.41
N ILE A 596 0.58 -30.20 -16.11
CA ILE A 596 1.53 -30.97 -16.92
C ILE A 596 0.98 -31.16 -18.34
N SER A 597 -0.24 -31.67 -18.46
CA SER A 597 -0.86 -31.94 -19.76
C SER A 597 -1.05 -30.68 -20.62
N GLY A 598 -1.27 -29.53 -19.98
CA GLY A 598 -1.40 -28.22 -20.60
C GLY A 598 -0.08 -27.52 -20.91
N GLY A 599 1.07 -28.14 -20.62
CA GLY A 599 2.40 -27.59 -20.90
C GLY A 599 2.91 -26.56 -19.88
N ALA A 600 2.19 -26.35 -18.78
CA ALA A 600 2.54 -25.36 -17.76
C ALA A 600 3.81 -25.73 -16.97
N LEU A 601 4.19 -27.01 -16.90
CA LEU A 601 5.38 -27.45 -16.15
C LEU A 601 6.67 -26.76 -16.65
N ARG A 602 6.84 -26.63 -17.97
CA ARG A 602 8.04 -25.99 -18.55
C ARG A 602 8.10 -24.51 -18.17
N GLU A 603 6.97 -23.83 -18.25
CA GLU A 603 6.89 -22.42 -17.86
C GLU A 603 7.09 -22.24 -16.35
N LEU A 604 6.58 -23.15 -15.52
CA LEU A 604 6.78 -23.10 -14.07
C LEU A 604 8.26 -23.28 -13.69
N VAL A 605 8.99 -24.18 -14.38
CA VAL A 605 10.45 -24.34 -14.21
C VAL A 605 11.21 -23.11 -14.71
N ARG A 606 10.78 -22.50 -15.82
CA ARG A 606 11.36 -21.21 -16.26
C ARG A 606 11.15 -20.13 -15.20
N VAL A 607 9.95 -20.03 -14.64
CA VAL A 607 9.64 -19.04 -13.58
C VAL A 607 10.49 -19.27 -12.34
N SER A 608 10.76 -20.51 -11.94
CA SER A 608 11.62 -20.78 -10.77
C SER A 608 13.09 -20.42 -10.98
N ARG A 609 13.53 -20.16 -12.22
CA ARG A 609 14.92 -19.82 -12.56
C ARG A 609 15.08 -18.36 -12.96
N ASP A 610 14.24 -17.91 -13.87
CA ASP A 610 14.45 -16.67 -14.63
C ASP A 610 13.49 -15.54 -14.23
N CYS A 611 12.52 -15.80 -13.33
CA CYS A 611 11.57 -14.77 -12.94
C CYS A 611 12.28 -13.61 -12.23
N SER A 612 12.03 -12.38 -12.70
CA SER A 612 12.62 -11.17 -12.12
C SER A 612 12.22 -10.88 -10.66
N ARG A 613 11.10 -11.46 -10.19
CA ARG A 613 10.61 -11.24 -8.82
C ARG A 613 10.95 -12.43 -7.93
N GLU A 614 11.66 -12.14 -6.84
CA GLU A 614 12.16 -13.17 -5.92
C GLU A 614 11.04 -13.96 -5.23
N ASP A 615 9.96 -13.28 -4.85
CA ASP A 615 8.78 -13.89 -4.21
C ASP A 615 8.14 -14.97 -5.09
N THR A 616 7.97 -14.65 -6.37
CA THR A 616 7.34 -15.51 -7.38
C THR A 616 8.28 -16.64 -7.77
N ARG A 617 9.57 -16.35 -7.92
CA ARG A 617 10.61 -17.36 -8.18
C ARG A 617 10.68 -18.40 -7.05
N THR A 618 10.74 -17.92 -5.81
CA THR A 618 10.75 -18.77 -4.60
C THR A 618 9.47 -19.60 -4.50
N LEU A 619 8.31 -18.99 -4.79
CA LEU A 619 7.04 -19.70 -4.78
C LEU A 619 6.98 -20.81 -5.84
N ALA A 620 7.45 -20.55 -7.06
CA ALA A 620 7.55 -21.56 -8.12
C ALA A 620 8.47 -22.71 -7.70
N HIS A 621 9.67 -22.39 -7.18
CA HIS A 621 10.64 -23.39 -6.73
C HIS A 621 10.08 -24.27 -5.59
N ARG A 622 9.46 -23.65 -4.58
CA ARG A 622 8.81 -24.37 -3.47
C ARG A 622 7.67 -25.28 -3.97
N THR A 623 6.92 -24.83 -4.97
CA THR A 623 5.80 -25.59 -5.52
C THR A 623 6.28 -26.82 -6.30
N LEU A 624 7.32 -26.65 -7.12
CA LEU A 624 7.96 -27.75 -7.86
C LEU A 624 8.59 -28.80 -6.93
N THR A 625 9.13 -28.36 -5.79
CA THR A 625 9.76 -29.24 -4.80
C THR A 625 8.78 -29.87 -3.82
N SER A 626 7.59 -29.30 -3.59
CA SER A 626 6.59 -29.86 -2.68
C SER A 626 5.60 -30.81 -3.37
N SER A 627 5.36 -30.66 -4.68
CA SER A 627 4.42 -31.51 -5.43
C SER A 627 5.09 -32.82 -5.89
N PRO A 628 4.64 -34.00 -5.39
CA PRO A 628 5.16 -35.28 -5.85
C PRO A 628 4.87 -35.53 -7.34
N THR A 629 3.74 -35.05 -7.86
CA THR A 629 3.39 -35.19 -9.28
C THR A 629 4.35 -34.40 -10.17
N PHE A 630 4.65 -33.13 -9.84
CA PHE A 630 5.62 -32.35 -10.62
C PHE A 630 7.03 -32.96 -10.52
N GLN A 631 7.47 -33.40 -9.34
CA GLN A 631 8.77 -34.07 -9.18
C GLN A 631 8.89 -35.36 -10.00
N ALA A 632 7.85 -36.20 -10.03
CA ALA A 632 7.84 -37.42 -10.82
C ALA A 632 7.99 -37.12 -12.32
N GLU A 633 7.26 -36.11 -12.79
CA GLU A 633 7.30 -35.70 -14.20
C GLU A 633 8.62 -35.04 -14.59
N MET A 634 9.19 -34.18 -13.74
CA MET A 634 10.51 -33.59 -13.98
C MET A 634 11.61 -34.64 -14.05
N ARG A 635 11.58 -35.66 -13.16
CA ARG A 635 12.51 -36.81 -13.23
C ARG A 635 12.34 -37.60 -14.53
N ARG A 636 11.10 -37.81 -14.97
CA ARG A 636 10.80 -38.47 -16.25
C ARG A 636 11.39 -37.70 -17.43
N LEU A 637 11.30 -36.38 -17.41
CA LEU A 637 11.78 -35.49 -18.47
C LEU A 637 13.25 -35.08 -18.34
N ARG A 638 13.94 -35.48 -17.26
CA ARG A 638 15.31 -35.05 -16.93
C ARG A 638 15.46 -33.53 -16.90
N ILE A 639 14.47 -32.86 -16.30
CA ILE A 639 14.48 -31.41 -16.11
C ILE A 639 14.98 -31.14 -14.70
N ASP A 640 16.13 -30.47 -14.59
CA ASP A 640 16.60 -29.93 -13.32
C ASP A 640 15.80 -28.67 -12.98
N HIS A 641 15.68 -28.34 -11.70
CA HIS A 641 15.06 -27.11 -11.20
C HIS A 641 16.10 -26.02 -10.93
#